data_AF-A0A0F2N8C1-F1
#
_entry.id   AF-A0A0F2N8C1-F1
#
_cell.length_a   1.000
_cell.length_b   1.000
_cell.length_c   1.000
_cell.angle_alpha   90.00
_cell.angle_beta   90.00
_cell.angle_gamma   90.00
#
_symmetry.space_group_name_H-M   'P 1'
#
loop_
_entity.id
_entity.type
_entity.pdbx_description
1 polymer ?
#
loop_
_entity_poly.entity_id
_entity_poly.type
_entity_poly.pdbx_seq_one_letter_code
_entity_poly.pdbx_strand_id
1 'polypeptide(L)'
;MKRCKIGLWRVIILLAAVFFTGQALGNNEIDRVAQCTCSHTRLVWLQDHGNGADSLAEGKNLMLYGYDSRDGRGERPLLSQADNWFVPLITPDGNQVIVSNRAKRQMYLVEWEGGKVRDLGDGVAVAVWQDPTPSLLLRRTTTWVYCLSGQQPENKYGSGQPLYRFRLDNPKKKELLWDKTNLNWSNIQLSRDGELMGGLFPWPDGGVLWLKDKRFQRLGKGCWTSLSPDNSKLLWIFDGLHRNLQMHDVQAGKSWNIPLNGAPGIGGYEVYHPRWSNHARYFVLTGPYMKGEEGNKIGGGGEKVEIYIGRFDERALKIEDWLKVTANDRADFFPDLWVEGGGEATIAGNVAETEGPAEAVWPASRDRLVFVWENMKVANQLDEKSPVGFFQSNIDLRGAALYTSNLQLSTRGGWGETGEAGGKIGAALAKSGQAAVELTLTSQEGQQGRIVSLTAGENHGLVVAQQGGDLLIHPGVGERLSWPGVLLAGQPQHLVLNITGEGAELFIDGRSLGKKTGRFSFSEVIDTLRFGDPAGGWHGILEGLALYDQPLAERKIASHNRLAGERSSRHAKAAERLVVEGRLDQTTEIPAPDSLGAYRRALVVNTYSVDRIERGKYPHERVLVAEWAILDRTLIKNYDQAGAPERLILEKFVDHPEMEGERQMMDIFEPDLEMYYRLPSP
;
A
#
# COMPACT_ATOMS: atom_id res chain seq x y z
N MET A 1 -19.44 -15.19 23.68
CA MET A 1 -20.12 -14.13 24.45
C MET A 1 -19.72 -14.17 25.93
N LYS A 2 -18.62 -13.50 26.32
CA LYS A 2 -18.32 -13.23 27.74
C LYS A 2 -19.05 -11.93 28.12
N ARG A 3 -19.97 -12.02 29.08
CA ARG A 3 -20.81 -10.90 29.56
C ARG A 3 -19.93 -9.78 30.13
N CYS A 4 -20.14 -8.55 29.64
CA CYS A 4 -19.58 -7.33 30.20
C CYS A 4 -20.04 -7.18 31.67
N LYS A 5 -19.10 -7.10 32.61
CA LYS A 5 -19.40 -6.86 34.03
C LYS A 5 -19.65 -5.38 34.24
N ILE A 6 -20.92 -4.98 34.32
CA ILE A 6 -21.32 -3.65 34.77
C ILE A 6 -21.19 -3.63 36.30
N GLY A 7 -20.28 -2.81 36.83
CA GLY A 7 -20.13 -2.56 38.26
C GLY A 7 -21.26 -1.68 38.79
N LEU A 8 -22.20 -2.29 39.52
CA LEU A 8 -23.34 -1.61 40.13
C LEU A 8 -22.93 -1.02 41.50
N TRP A 9 -22.73 0.30 41.57
CA TRP A 9 -22.64 1.01 42.86
C TRP A 9 -24.03 1.32 43.39
N ARG A 10 -24.24 1.00 44.68
CA ARG A 10 -25.50 1.13 45.44
C ARG A 10 -25.79 2.59 45.77
N VAL A 11 -27.01 3.05 45.53
CA VAL A 11 -27.65 4.15 46.29
C VAL A 11 -29.08 3.72 46.64
N ILE A 12 -29.43 3.86 47.93
CA ILE A 12 -30.66 3.40 48.55
C ILE A 12 -31.77 4.47 48.42
N ILE A 13 -32.90 3.99 47.91
CA ILE A 13 -34.33 4.38 48.00
C ILE A 13 -34.71 5.55 48.93
N LEU A 14 -35.54 6.48 48.40
CA LEU A 14 -36.75 6.93 49.10
C LEU A 14 -37.92 7.11 48.12
N LEU A 15 -39.05 6.50 48.49
CA LEU A 15 -40.33 6.40 47.77
C LEU A 15 -41.13 7.71 47.81
N ALA A 16 -41.80 8.03 46.70
CA ALA A 16 -43.14 8.62 46.69
C ALA A 16 -43.87 8.24 45.39
N ALA A 17 -44.99 7.54 45.52
CA ALA A 17 -45.83 7.08 44.42
C ALA A 17 -46.95 8.09 44.15
N VAL A 18 -47.17 8.45 42.87
CA VAL A 18 -48.46 8.95 42.35
C VAL A 18 -48.66 8.37 40.95
N PHE A 19 -49.87 7.86 40.71
CA PHE A 19 -50.36 7.09 39.57
C PHE A 19 -50.73 7.93 38.32
N PHE A 20 -50.91 7.21 37.20
CA PHE A 20 -51.43 7.58 35.85
C PHE A 20 -50.38 8.18 34.88
N THR A 21 -50.19 7.73 33.64
CA THR A 21 -51.00 6.97 32.66
C THR A 21 -50.10 6.07 31.78
N GLY A 22 -50.66 4.96 31.29
CA GLY A 22 -49.95 3.94 30.52
C GLY A 22 -49.19 4.46 29.29
N GLN A 23 -47.89 4.21 29.27
CA GLN A 23 -47.17 3.88 28.05
C GLN A 23 -46.78 2.42 28.15
N ALA A 24 -47.01 1.70 27.04
CA ALA A 24 -46.55 0.34 26.87
C ALA A 24 -45.07 0.26 27.30
N LEU A 25 -44.79 -0.57 28.30
CA LEU A 25 -43.45 -1.09 28.55
C LEU A 25 -43.10 -1.96 27.35
N GLY A 26 -42.64 -1.32 26.27
CA GLY A 26 -41.91 -2.02 25.23
C GLY A 26 -40.70 -2.66 25.88
N ASN A 27 -40.54 -3.96 25.67
CA ASN A 27 -39.33 -4.68 26.09
C ASN A 27 -38.12 -3.87 25.61
N ASN A 28 -37.35 -3.30 26.55
CA ASN A 28 -36.03 -2.74 26.29
C ASN A 28 -35.08 -3.90 25.97
N GLU A 29 -35.25 -4.52 24.81
CA GLU A 29 -34.15 -5.26 24.21
C GLU A 29 -33.07 -4.24 23.90
N ILE A 30 -31.95 -4.34 24.61
CA ILE A 30 -30.79 -3.50 24.35
C ILE A 30 -30.40 -3.73 22.89
N ASP A 31 -30.25 -2.65 22.13
CA ASP A 31 -29.88 -2.71 20.72
C ASP A 31 -28.63 -3.58 20.48
N ARG A 32 -28.67 -4.49 19.51
CA ARG A 32 -27.60 -5.48 19.27
C ARG A 32 -26.25 -4.84 18.92
N VAL A 33 -26.25 -3.69 18.24
CA VAL A 33 -25.03 -2.95 17.92
C VAL A 33 -24.47 -2.34 19.20
N ALA A 34 -25.31 -1.69 20.01
CA ALA A 34 -24.90 -1.18 21.31
C ALA A 34 -24.41 -2.28 22.26
N GLN A 35 -24.98 -3.49 22.20
CA GLN A 35 -24.49 -4.64 22.96
C GLN A 35 -23.08 -5.06 22.50
N CYS A 36 -22.82 -5.06 21.19
CA CYS A 36 -21.52 -5.44 20.62
C CYS A 36 -20.41 -4.41 20.94
N THR A 37 -20.74 -3.13 20.83
CA THR A 37 -19.80 -2.01 21.09
C THR A 37 -19.73 -1.59 22.55
N CYS A 38 -20.68 -2.05 23.38
CA CYS A 38 -20.86 -1.65 24.78
C CYS A 38 -21.09 -0.14 24.99
N SER A 39 -21.52 0.57 23.94
CA SER A 39 -21.73 2.02 23.98
C SER A 39 -22.77 2.46 22.94
N HIS A 40 -23.16 3.74 22.95
CA HIS A 40 -23.93 4.30 21.85
C HIS A 40 -23.12 4.26 20.58
N THR A 41 -23.77 3.87 19.49
CA THR A 41 -23.11 3.67 18.22
C THR A 41 -23.94 4.23 17.09
N ARG A 42 -23.24 4.86 16.16
CA ARG A 42 -23.77 5.37 14.89
C ARG A 42 -22.98 4.77 13.73
N LEU A 43 -23.69 4.36 12.69
CA LEU A 43 -23.10 3.93 11.43
C LEU A 43 -23.66 4.76 10.28
N VAL A 44 -22.82 5.04 9.29
CA VAL A 44 -23.23 5.63 8.00
C VAL A 44 -22.60 4.86 6.87
N TRP A 45 -23.28 4.85 5.73
CA TRP A 45 -22.81 4.18 4.52
C TRP A 45 -23.54 4.71 3.28
N LEU A 46 -23.11 4.25 2.12
CA LEU A 46 -23.76 4.52 0.84
C LEU A 46 -24.46 3.25 0.36
N GLN A 47 -25.78 3.29 0.27
CA GLN A 47 -26.58 2.20 -0.29
C GLN A 47 -26.77 2.41 -1.79
N ASP A 48 -26.61 1.36 -2.59
CA ASP A 48 -26.84 1.41 -4.04
C ASP A 48 -28.32 1.20 -4.38
N HIS A 49 -28.92 2.22 -5.00
CA HIS A 49 -30.28 2.19 -5.52
C HIS A 49 -30.35 1.77 -7.01
N GLY A 50 -29.21 1.45 -7.62
CA GLY A 50 -29.05 0.91 -8.96
C GLY A 50 -29.06 -0.62 -8.97
N ASN A 51 -28.06 -1.21 -9.65
CA ASN A 51 -27.96 -2.66 -9.87
C ASN A 51 -27.07 -3.39 -8.84
N GLY A 52 -26.54 -2.68 -7.84
CA GLY A 52 -25.68 -3.23 -6.79
C GLY A 52 -24.20 -3.33 -7.18
N ALA A 53 -23.78 -2.78 -8.33
CA ALA A 53 -22.41 -2.88 -8.83
C ALA A 53 -21.54 -1.64 -8.56
N ASP A 54 -22.09 -0.56 -7.99
CA ASP A 54 -21.38 0.72 -7.82
C ASP A 54 -20.43 0.75 -6.60
N SER A 55 -19.62 -0.30 -6.45
CA SER A 55 -18.68 -0.48 -5.33
C SER A 55 -17.53 0.54 -5.31
N LEU A 56 -17.32 1.27 -6.41
CA LEU A 56 -16.32 2.34 -6.53
C LEU A 56 -16.93 3.74 -6.51
N ALA A 57 -18.25 3.85 -6.35
CA ALA A 57 -18.98 5.11 -6.33
C ALA A 57 -18.66 6.03 -7.51
N GLU A 58 -18.80 5.47 -8.71
CA GLU A 58 -18.69 6.15 -10.00
C GLU A 58 -20.07 6.56 -10.55
N GLY A 59 -21.13 5.85 -10.15
CA GLY A 59 -22.50 6.10 -10.56
C GLY A 59 -23.22 7.19 -9.75
N LYS A 60 -24.49 7.42 -10.09
CA LYS A 60 -25.34 8.48 -9.50
C LYS A 60 -26.50 7.94 -8.67
N ASN A 61 -26.47 6.65 -8.32
CA ASN A 61 -27.57 5.96 -7.65
C ASN A 61 -27.24 5.63 -6.18
N LEU A 62 -26.25 6.27 -5.59
CA LEU A 62 -25.89 6.06 -4.19
C LEU A 62 -26.72 6.96 -3.29
N MET A 63 -27.21 6.43 -2.17
CA MET A 63 -27.95 7.17 -1.15
C MET A 63 -27.21 7.10 0.19
N LEU A 64 -27.11 8.22 0.90
CA LEU A 64 -26.54 8.23 2.25
C LEU A 64 -27.53 7.63 3.26
N TYR A 65 -27.14 6.55 3.91
CA TYR A 65 -27.89 5.90 4.99
C TYR A 65 -27.21 6.09 6.35
N GLY A 66 -28.01 5.96 7.41
CA GLY A 66 -27.57 5.99 8.79
C GLY A 66 -28.32 5.01 9.67
N TYR A 67 -27.65 4.59 10.74
CA TYR A 67 -28.18 3.77 11.82
C TYR A 67 -27.73 4.36 13.17
N ASP A 68 -28.66 4.46 14.13
CA ASP A 68 -28.38 4.92 15.49
C ASP A 68 -28.91 3.89 16.49
N SER A 69 -28.03 3.37 17.35
CA SER A 69 -28.36 2.32 18.31
C SER A 69 -29.27 2.77 19.46
N ARG A 70 -29.60 4.06 19.57
CA ARG A 70 -30.41 4.64 20.65
C ARG A 70 -31.80 5.10 20.22
N ASP A 71 -32.05 5.31 18.94
CA ASP A 71 -33.29 5.98 18.50
C ASP A 71 -34.43 5.02 18.13
N GLY A 72 -34.14 3.73 17.98
CA GLY A 72 -35.13 2.70 17.64
C GLY A 72 -35.72 2.83 16.24
N ARG A 73 -35.12 3.65 15.36
CA ARG A 73 -35.62 3.91 13.99
C ARG A 73 -35.02 2.97 12.94
N GLY A 74 -33.98 2.22 13.31
CA GLY A 74 -33.25 1.34 12.40
C GLY A 74 -32.53 2.10 11.28
N GLU A 75 -32.23 1.36 10.21
CA GLU A 75 -31.59 1.87 8.98
C GLU A 75 -32.52 2.87 8.28
N ARG A 76 -31.99 4.02 7.87
CA ARG A 76 -32.77 5.05 7.17
C ARG A 76 -31.91 5.96 6.30
N PRO A 77 -32.47 6.55 5.23
CA PRO A 77 -31.78 7.58 4.49
C PRO A 77 -31.59 8.84 5.35
N LEU A 78 -30.40 9.44 5.25
CA LEU A 78 -30.09 10.77 5.84
C LEU A 78 -30.23 11.90 4.82
N LEU A 79 -30.25 11.57 3.53
CA LEU A 79 -30.52 12.49 2.42
C LEU A 79 -31.80 12.08 1.68
N SER A 80 -32.46 13.02 1.03
CA SER A 80 -33.71 12.77 0.31
C SER A 80 -33.53 12.23 -1.10
N GLN A 81 -32.32 12.29 -1.67
CA GLN A 81 -32.03 11.95 -3.05
C GLN A 81 -30.73 11.19 -3.20
N ALA A 82 -30.76 10.17 -4.06
CA ALA A 82 -29.57 9.50 -4.53
C ALA A 82 -28.82 10.41 -5.52
N ASP A 83 -27.49 10.39 -5.47
CA ASP A 83 -26.60 11.10 -6.39
C ASP A 83 -25.25 10.38 -6.37
N ASN A 84 -24.20 10.97 -6.95
CA ASN A 84 -22.83 10.47 -6.85
C ASN A 84 -22.19 10.82 -5.50
N TRP A 85 -22.85 10.39 -4.41
CA TRP A 85 -22.34 10.53 -3.04
C TRP A 85 -21.10 9.66 -2.84
N PHE A 86 -20.16 10.14 -2.02
CA PHE A 86 -18.86 9.54 -1.86
C PHE A 86 -18.31 9.76 -0.44
N VAL A 87 -17.75 8.68 0.14
CA VAL A 87 -17.01 8.62 1.41
C VAL A 87 -17.70 9.43 2.53
N PRO A 88 -18.76 8.87 3.15
CA PRO A 88 -19.37 9.49 4.32
C PRO A 88 -18.45 9.35 5.54
N LEU A 89 -18.37 10.41 6.34
CA LEU A 89 -17.50 10.52 7.52
C LEU A 89 -18.29 11.07 8.69
N ILE A 90 -18.40 10.32 9.78
CA ILE A 90 -19.07 10.79 11.00
C ILE A 90 -18.13 11.75 11.74
N THR A 91 -18.67 12.89 12.15
CA THR A 91 -17.93 13.87 12.95
C THR A 91 -17.54 13.30 14.32
N PRO A 92 -16.44 13.77 14.95
CA PRO A 92 -15.94 13.19 16.22
C PRO A 92 -16.94 13.19 17.37
N ASP A 93 -17.90 14.13 17.38
CA ASP A 93 -18.97 14.20 18.38
C ASP A 93 -20.20 13.32 18.04
N GLY A 94 -20.18 12.67 16.87
CA GLY A 94 -21.23 11.77 16.39
C GLY A 94 -22.45 12.47 15.80
N ASN A 95 -22.55 13.80 15.83
CA ASN A 95 -23.82 14.50 15.58
C ASN A 95 -24.08 14.86 14.11
N GLN A 96 -23.05 14.78 13.27
CA GLN A 96 -23.11 15.20 11.88
C GLN A 96 -22.30 14.26 10.99
N VAL A 97 -22.65 14.23 9.71
CA VAL A 97 -21.98 13.43 8.68
C VAL A 97 -21.43 14.36 7.61
N ILE A 98 -20.15 14.23 7.29
CA ILE A 98 -19.56 14.87 6.12
C ILE A 98 -19.66 13.89 4.97
N VAL A 99 -20.21 14.32 3.84
CA VAL A 99 -20.31 13.51 2.61
C VAL A 99 -19.95 14.38 1.42
N SER A 100 -19.32 13.79 0.41
CA SER A 100 -18.95 14.51 -0.82
C SER A 100 -19.82 14.07 -1.99
N ASN A 101 -20.11 14.97 -2.93
CA ASN A 101 -20.53 14.58 -4.27
C ASN A 101 -19.29 14.55 -5.16
N ARG A 102 -18.90 13.37 -5.64
CA ARG A 102 -17.62 13.19 -6.35
C ARG A 102 -17.64 13.85 -7.74
N ALA A 103 -18.72 13.70 -8.49
CA ALA A 103 -18.89 14.31 -9.82
C ALA A 103 -18.89 15.84 -9.77
N LYS A 104 -19.56 16.43 -8.76
CA LYS A 104 -19.62 17.89 -8.55
C LYS A 104 -18.39 18.43 -7.83
N ARG A 105 -17.61 17.56 -7.19
CA ARG A 105 -16.52 17.91 -6.27
C ARG A 105 -16.95 18.91 -5.21
N GLN A 106 -18.04 18.62 -4.52
CA GLN A 106 -18.57 19.48 -3.46
C GLN A 106 -18.71 18.67 -2.18
N MET A 107 -18.35 19.26 -1.05
CA MET A 107 -18.49 18.66 0.28
C MET A 107 -19.70 19.23 1.01
N TYR A 108 -20.39 18.38 1.75
CA TYR A 108 -21.59 18.75 2.50
C TYR A 108 -21.48 18.23 3.93
N LEU A 109 -22.04 18.99 4.87
CA LEU A 109 -22.28 18.59 6.25
C LEU A 109 -23.77 18.35 6.43
N VAL A 110 -24.13 17.14 6.85
CA VAL A 110 -25.50 16.69 7.08
C VAL A 110 -25.69 16.55 8.59
N GLU A 111 -26.66 17.26 9.16
CA GLU A 111 -27.07 17.05 10.55
C GLU A 111 -27.76 15.69 10.68
N TRP A 112 -27.33 14.89 11.67
CA TRP A 112 -27.91 13.57 11.93
C TRP A 112 -29.40 13.64 12.23
N GLU A 113 -29.75 14.60 13.09
CA GLU A 113 -31.12 14.93 13.43
C GLU A 113 -31.63 16.03 12.48
N GLY A 114 -32.78 15.80 11.84
CA GLY A 114 -33.44 16.78 10.98
C GLY A 114 -32.92 16.87 9.53
N GLY A 115 -31.80 16.23 9.18
CA GLY A 115 -31.32 16.08 7.79
C GLY A 115 -30.91 17.39 7.12
N LYS A 116 -30.63 18.45 7.91
CA LYS A 116 -30.22 19.74 7.38
C LYS A 116 -28.85 19.63 6.72
N VAL A 117 -28.74 20.18 5.51
CA VAL A 117 -27.51 20.14 4.71
C VAL A 117 -26.85 21.51 4.67
N ARG A 118 -25.55 21.57 4.95
CA ARG A 118 -24.70 22.77 4.83
C ARG A 118 -23.56 22.51 3.87
N ASP A 119 -23.39 23.40 2.90
CA ASP A 119 -22.27 23.38 1.96
C ASP A 119 -20.93 23.72 2.66
N LEU A 120 -19.90 22.92 2.40
CA LEU A 120 -18.53 23.10 2.88
C LEU A 120 -17.55 23.54 1.77
N GLY A 121 -18.04 23.72 0.54
CA GLY A 121 -17.26 24.17 -0.62
C GLY A 121 -16.58 23.04 -1.39
N ASP A 122 -15.71 23.45 -2.32
CA ASP A 122 -15.13 22.56 -3.33
C ASP A 122 -14.15 21.54 -2.74
N GLY A 123 -14.19 20.31 -3.25
CA GLY A 123 -13.28 19.22 -2.90
C GLY A 123 -14.00 17.91 -2.64
N VAL A 124 -13.23 16.93 -2.18
CA VAL A 124 -13.72 15.65 -1.68
C VAL A 124 -13.12 15.42 -0.30
N ALA A 125 -13.97 15.26 0.72
CA ALA A 125 -13.56 14.98 2.08
C ALA A 125 -13.02 13.55 2.18
N VAL A 126 -11.89 13.39 2.87
CA VAL A 126 -11.17 12.10 2.99
C VAL A 126 -10.87 11.73 4.44
N ALA A 127 -10.84 12.71 5.35
CA ALA A 127 -10.72 12.48 6.78
C ALA A 127 -11.36 13.61 7.60
N VAL A 128 -11.75 13.28 8.82
CA VAL A 128 -12.14 14.22 9.86
C VAL A 128 -11.35 13.90 11.12
N TRP A 129 -10.84 14.91 11.80
CA TRP A 129 -10.02 14.75 12.99
C TRP A 129 -10.24 15.90 13.96
N GLN A 130 -10.13 15.64 15.25
CA GLN A 130 -10.32 16.64 16.30
C GLN A 130 -9.01 16.86 17.05
N ASP A 131 -8.64 18.12 17.24
CA ASP A 131 -7.50 18.48 18.08
C ASP A 131 -7.67 17.84 19.47
N PRO A 132 -6.65 17.10 19.97
CA PRO A 132 -6.75 16.38 21.24
C PRO A 132 -6.76 17.33 22.44
N THR A 133 -6.25 18.55 22.25
CA THR A 133 -6.19 19.58 23.29
C THR A 133 -7.14 20.72 22.94
N PRO A 134 -8.06 21.11 23.86
CA PRO A 134 -8.87 22.29 23.68
C PRO A 134 -8.02 23.54 23.46
N SER A 135 -8.45 24.41 22.56
CA SER A 135 -7.82 25.73 22.41
C SER A 135 -7.93 26.50 23.73
N LEU A 136 -6.80 27.00 24.25
CA LEU A 136 -6.77 27.84 25.46
C LEU A 136 -7.69 29.06 25.33
N LEU A 137 -7.86 29.59 24.12
CA LEU A 137 -8.69 30.75 23.82
C LEU A 137 -10.18 30.41 23.74
N LEU A 138 -10.53 29.30 23.08
CA LEU A 138 -11.93 28.95 22.78
C LEU A 138 -12.54 27.93 23.74
N ARG A 139 -11.74 27.36 24.66
CA ARG A 139 -12.11 26.25 25.57
C ARG A 139 -12.86 25.09 24.90
N ARG A 140 -12.63 24.90 23.61
CA ARG A 140 -13.18 23.82 22.79
C ARG A 140 -12.10 23.27 21.89
N THR A 141 -12.21 22.00 21.58
CA THR A 141 -11.40 21.33 20.56
C THR A 141 -11.80 21.84 19.18
N THR A 142 -10.87 21.79 18.24
CA THR A 142 -11.13 22.19 16.84
C THR A 142 -11.29 20.93 16.01
N THR A 143 -12.40 20.86 15.27
CA THR A 143 -12.62 19.79 14.29
C THR A 143 -12.09 20.24 12.93
N TRP A 144 -11.17 19.45 12.38
CA TRP A 144 -10.56 19.63 11.08
C TRP A 144 -11.14 18.65 10.07
N VAL A 145 -11.37 19.14 8.86
CA VAL A 145 -11.75 18.35 7.69
C VAL A 145 -10.58 18.35 6.74
N TYR A 146 -10.20 17.17 6.26
CA TYR A 146 -9.14 16.97 5.28
C TYR A 146 -9.80 16.66 3.94
N CYS A 147 -9.35 17.33 2.88
CA CYS A 147 -9.97 17.23 1.56
C CYS A 147 -8.96 17.29 0.41
N LEU A 148 -9.25 16.55 -0.65
CA LEU A 148 -8.56 16.64 -1.94
C LEU A 148 -9.25 17.70 -2.80
N SER A 149 -8.51 18.75 -3.18
CA SER A 149 -9.09 19.93 -3.84
C SER A 149 -8.16 20.52 -4.91
N GLY A 150 -8.72 20.78 -6.10
CA GLY A 150 -8.01 21.40 -7.23
C GLY A 150 -8.59 20.95 -8.59
N GLN A 151 -7.80 21.04 -9.66
CA GLN A 151 -8.22 20.78 -11.05
C GLN A 151 -7.36 19.72 -11.79
N GLN A 152 -6.49 19.00 -11.07
CA GLN A 152 -5.66 17.95 -11.66
C GLN A 152 -6.48 16.71 -12.09
N PRO A 153 -5.99 15.94 -13.08
CA PRO A 153 -6.63 14.71 -13.52
C PRO A 153 -6.80 13.69 -12.38
N GLU A 154 -7.84 12.89 -12.50
CA GLU A 154 -8.17 11.84 -11.54
C GLU A 154 -8.43 10.53 -12.25
N ASN A 155 -8.15 9.44 -11.56
CA ASN A 155 -8.48 8.11 -12.03
C ASN A 155 -9.15 7.30 -10.91
N LYS A 156 -9.56 6.07 -11.22
CA LYS A 156 -10.22 5.18 -10.26
C LYS A 156 -9.39 4.84 -9.02
N TYR A 157 -8.06 4.96 -9.08
CA TYR A 157 -7.14 4.58 -8.00
C TYR A 157 -6.56 5.78 -7.23
N GLY A 158 -6.83 7.01 -7.65
CA GLY A 158 -6.31 8.18 -6.96
C GLY A 158 -6.50 9.48 -7.72
N SER A 159 -5.92 10.51 -7.12
CA SER A 159 -6.11 11.90 -7.47
C SER A 159 -4.75 12.59 -7.45
N GLY A 160 -4.45 13.38 -8.49
CA GLY A 160 -3.30 14.30 -8.50
C GLY A 160 -3.56 15.58 -7.71
N GLN A 161 -4.69 15.66 -7.00
CA GLN A 161 -5.12 16.85 -6.30
C GLN A 161 -4.35 17.00 -4.98
N PRO A 162 -3.94 18.23 -4.62
CA PRO A 162 -3.33 18.47 -3.33
C PRO A 162 -4.30 18.20 -2.17
N LEU A 163 -3.73 17.74 -1.06
CA LEU A 163 -4.41 17.57 0.21
C LEU A 163 -4.39 18.89 0.99
N TYR A 164 -5.58 19.36 1.31
CA TYR A 164 -5.80 20.50 2.19
C TYR A 164 -6.48 20.05 3.48
N ARG A 165 -6.39 20.88 4.53
CA ARG A 165 -7.31 20.84 5.66
C ARG A 165 -7.97 22.18 5.92
N PHE A 166 -9.13 22.18 6.56
CA PHE A 166 -9.81 23.38 7.04
C PHE A 166 -10.58 23.09 8.32
N ARG A 167 -10.88 24.15 9.09
CA ARG A 167 -11.73 24.01 10.28
C ARG A 167 -13.18 23.83 9.86
N LEU A 168 -13.90 22.88 10.47
CA LEU A 168 -15.30 22.61 10.16
C LEU A 168 -16.19 23.85 10.33
N ASP A 169 -15.86 24.76 11.25
CA ASP A 169 -16.58 26.02 11.47
C ASP A 169 -16.14 27.17 10.53
N ASN A 170 -15.11 26.96 9.71
CA ASN A 170 -14.60 27.94 8.75
C ASN A 170 -14.06 27.29 7.46
N PRO A 171 -14.93 26.70 6.62
CA PRO A 171 -14.52 25.92 5.46
C PRO A 171 -13.78 26.70 4.37
N LYS A 172 -13.89 28.03 4.37
CA LYS A 172 -13.25 28.89 3.37
C LYS A 172 -11.74 29.05 3.59
N LYS A 173 -11.21 28.73 4.77
CA LYS A 173 -9.78 28.83 5.09
C LYS A 173 -9.12 27.47 5.00
N LYS A 174 -8.55 27.17 3.83
CA LYS A 174 -7.82 25.92 3.55
C LYS A 174 -6.32 26.09 3.79
N GLU A 175 -5.71 25.09 4.40
CA GLU A 175 -4.28 24.97 4.63
C GLU A 175 -3.74 23.82 3.79
N LEU A 176 -2.72 24.08 2.96
CA LEU A 176 -2.07 23.05 2.16
C LEU A 176 -1.23 22.14 3.07
N LEU A 177 -1.49 20.83 3.00
CA LEU A 177 -0.70 19.83 3.73
C LEU A 177 0.28 19.11 2.82
N TRP A 178 -0.20 18.60 1.68
CA TRP A 178 0.57 17.73 0.78
C TRP A 178 0.21 17.94 -0.69
N ASP A 179 1.20 18.18 -1.55
CA ASP A 179 1.08 18.34 -3.00
C ASP A 179 2.20 17.60 -3.77
N LYS A 180 2.97 16.75 -3.07
CA LYS A 180 4.21 16.20 -3.60
C LYS A 180 4.03 14.89 -4.38
N THR A 181 2.95 14.16 -4.12
CA THR A 181 2.60 12.90 -4.79
C THR A 181 1.10 12.84 -4.99
N ASN A 182 0.65 11.98 -5.92
CA ASN A 182 -0.76 11.61 -5.99
C ASN A 182 -1.20 10.94 -4.67
N LEU A 183 -2.49 10.99 -4.40
CA LEU A 183 -3.12 10.40 -3.23
C LEU A 183 -4.28 9.51 -3.65
N ASN A 184 -4.47 8.39 -2.96
CA ASN A 184 -5.69 7.61 -3.11
C ASN A 184 -6.88 8.36 -2.50
N TRP A 185 -8.07 8.11 -3.05
CA TRP A 185 -9.34 8.67 -2.60
C TRP A 185 -9.83 8.12 -1.26
N SER A 186 -9.43 6.89 -0.96
CA SER A 186 -9.97 6.06 0.10
C SER A 186 -9.06 6.07 1.33
N ASN A 187 -9.73 6.18 2.48
CA ASN A 187 -9.18 6.06 3.83
C ASN A 187 -7.83 6.73 4.10
N ILE A 188 -7.90 8.04 4.31
CA ILE A 188 -6.90 8.78 5.08
C ILE A 188 -7.37 8.84 6.53
N GLN A 189 -6.49 8.53 7.47
CA GLN A 189 -6.74 8.63 8.91
C GLN A 189 -5.52 9.16 9.64
N LEU A 190 -5.75 9.77 10.80
CA LEU A 190 -4.72 10.40 11.61
C LEU A 190 -4.66 9.73 12.99
N SER A 191 -3.47 9.69 13.57
CA SER A 191 -3.32 9.32 14.99
C SER A 191 -3.97 10.36 15.89
N ARG A 192 -4.31 9.98 17.13
CA ARG A 192 -5.00 10.87 18.08
C ARG A 192 -4.27 12.20 18.29
N ASP A 193 -2.95 12.16 18.40
CA ASP A 193 -2.09 13.34 18.55
C ASP A 193 -1.86 14.15 17.26
N GLY A 194 -2.30 13.65 16.11
CA GLY A 194 -2.09 14.28 14.81
C GLY A 194 -0.65 14.25 14.30
N GLU A 195 0.24 13.45 14.89
CA GLU A 195 1.63 13.34 14.42
C GLU A 195 1.75 12.59 13.10
N LEU A 196 0.94 11.54 12.93
CA LEU A 196 0.93 10.67 11.76
C LEU A 196 -0.37 10.76 11.00
N MET A 197 -0.24 10.65 9.68
CA MET A 197 -1.35 10.41 8.76
C MET A 197 -1.08 9.13 7.98
N GLY A 198 -1.97 8.15 8.08
CA GLY A 198 -1.95 6.94 7.27
C GLY A 198 -2.68 7.15 5.95
N GLY A 199 -2.19 6.53 4.88
CA GLY A 199 -2.74 6.69 3.55
C GLY A 199 -1.92 5.95 2.48
N LEU A 200 -2.29 6.18 1.23
CA LEU A 200 -1.58 5.69 0.05
C LEU A 200 -0.95 6.87 -0.71
N PHE A 201 0.38 6.88 -0.83
CA PHE A 201 1.18 8.01 -1.30
C PHE A 201 2.21 7.59 -2.38
N PRO A 202 1.80 7.37 -3.65
CA PRO A 202 0.44 7.20 -4.16
C PRO A 202 -0.04 5.74 -4.05
N TRP A 203 -1.25 5.41 -4.51
CA TRP A 203 -1.63 4.00 -4.70
C TRP A 203 -0.66 3.31 -5.69
N PRO A 204 -0.23 2.05 -5.43
CA PRO A 204 -0.59 1.18 -4.31
C PRO A 204 0.35 1.29 -3.10
N ASP A 205 1.28 2.24 -3.04
CA ASP A 205 2.24 2.40 -1.94
C ASP A 205 1.57 2.93 -0.66
N GLY A 206 1.39 2.05 0.33
CA GLY A 206 0.80 2.36 1.63
C GLY A 206 1.85 2.69 2.70
N GLY A 207 1.53 3.64 3.56
CA GLY A 207 2.44 4.07 4.61
C GLY A 207 1.90 5.21 5.47
N VAL A 208 2.83 5.90 6.14
CA VAL A 208 2.54 7.05 7.00
C VAL A 208 3.29 8.29 6.55
N LEU A 209 2.63 9.44 6.65
CA LEU A 209 3.21 10.77 6.54
C LEU A 209 3.38 11.36 7.95
N TRP A 210 4.62 11.69 8.31
CA TRP A 210 4.95 12.44 9.52
C TRP A 210 4.62 13.93 9.26
N LEU A 211 3.62 14.48 9.95
CA LEU A 211 3.10 15.81 9.60
C LEU A 211 4.06 16.97 9.95
N LYS A 212 4.95 16.77 10.93
CA LYS A 212 5.90 17.80 11.39
C LYS A 212 6.99 18.11 10.36
N ASP A 213 7.60 17.08 9.79
CA ASP A 213 8.72 17.17 8.85
C ASP A 213 8.33 16.81 7.40
N LYS A 214 7.06 16.45 7.17
CA LYS A 214 6.52 16.02 5.87
C LYS A 214 7.30 14.83 5.29
N ARG A 215 7.76 13.92 6.14
CA ARG A 215 8.48 12.70 5.75
C ARG A 215 7.50 11.56 5.50
N PHE A 216 7.57 10.95 4.33
CA PHE A 216 6.80 9.75 4.02
C PHE A 216 7.61 8.49 4.37
N GLN A 217 6.96 7.52 5.00
CA GLN A 217 7.50 6.20 5.27
C GLN A 217 6.57 5.16 4.65
N ARG A 218 7.03 4.52 3.57
CA ARG A 218 6.36 3.36 2.98
C ARG A 218 6.49 2.15 3.92
N LEU A 219 5.39 1.41 4.08
CA LEU A 219 5.34 0.20 4.90
C LEU A 219 4.97 -1.05 4.09
N GLY A 220 4.23 -0.88 2.98
CA GLY A 220 3.83 -1.99 2.12
C GLY A 220 3.07 -1.51 0.89
N LYS A 221 2.42 -2.44 0.20
CA LYS A 221 1.60 -2.16 -0.98
C LYS A 221 0.24 -2.82 -0.86
N GLY A 222 -0.80 -2.12 -1.33
CA GLY A 222 -2.17 -2.62 -1.31
C GLY A 222 -3.19 -1.51 -1.52
N CYS A 223 -4.36 -1.68 -0.91
CA CYS A 223 -5.44 -0.69 -0.92
C CYS A 223 -5.96 -0.41 0.50
N TRP A 224 -6.98 0.46 0.63
CA TRP A 224 -7.75 0.67 1.86
C TRP A 224 -6.95 0.70 3.16
N THR A 225 -5.93 1.57 3.21
CA THR A 225 -5.14 1.79 4.42
C THR A 225 -6.00 2.33 5.55
N SER A 226 -5.66 2.06 6.80
CA SER A 226 -6.34 2.68 7.95
C SER A 226 -5.35 2.78 9.09
N LEU A 227 -5.37 3.90 9.81
CA LEU A 227 -4.48 4.15 10.94
C LEU A 227 -5.30 4.07 12.22
N SER A 228 -4.75 3.43 13.25
CA SER A 228 -5.42 3.33 14.53
C SER A 228 -5.77 4.73 15.07
N PRO A 229 -6.99 4.93 15.62
CA PRO A 229 -7.47 6.23 16.07
C PRO A 229 -6.84 6.68 17.40
N ASP A 230 -6.00 5.84 18.00
CA ASP A 230 -5.24 6.12 19.21
C ASP A 230 -3.79 6.51 18.88
N ASN A 231 -2.88 6.32 19.83
CA ASN A 231 -1.45 6.59 19.65
C ASN A 231 -0.60 5.32 19.60
N SER A 232 -1.19 4.13 19.36
CA SER A 232 -0.41 2.90 19.15
C SER A 232 0.29 2.87 17.79
N LYS A 233 -0.07 3.81 16.89
CA LYS A 233 0.49 3.97 15.54
C LYS A 233 0.46 2.68 14.71
N LEU A 234 -0.62 1.91 14.86
CA LEU A 234 -0.84 0.74 14.02
C LEU A 234 -1.48 1.20 12.71
N LEU A 235 -0.79 0.96 11.60
CA LEU A 235 -1.31 1.14 10.26
C LEU A 235 -1.63 -0.23 9.69
N TRP A 236 -2.80 -0.44 9.09
CA TRP A 236 -2.96 -1.56 8.17
C TRP A 236 -2.90 -1.12 6.70
N ILE A 237 -2.52 -2.07 5.85
CA ILE A 237 -2.66 -2.02 4.40
C ILE A 237 -3.50 -3.24 3.97
N PHE A 238 -4.56 -3.04 3.20
CA PHE A 238 -5.44 -4.13 2.76
C PHE A 238 -4.86 -4.82 1.53
N ASP A 239 -4.79 -6.15 1.54
CA ASP A 239 -4.13 -6.92 0.49
C ASP A 239 -4.89 -6.92 -0.85
N GLY A 240 -4.19 -7.24 -1.94
CA GLY A 240 -4.76 -7.27 -3.29
C GLY A 240 -5.78 -8.40 -3.53
N LEU A 241 -5.79 -9.43 -2.66
CA LEU A 241 -6.79 -10.49 -2.64
C LEU A 241 -8.06 -10.10 -1.89
N HIS A 242 -8.06 -8.94 -1.23
CA HIS A 242 -9.16 -8.42 -0.45
C HIS A 242 -9.68 -9.39 0.63
N ARG A 243 -8.74 -9.99 1.37
CA ARG A 243 -9.00 -10.99 2.42
C ARG A 243 -8.22 -10.74 3.69
N ASN A 244 -7.10 -10.01 3.65
CA ASN A 244 -6.22 -9.84 4.81
C ASN A 244 -5.83 -8.37 5.03
N LEU A 245 -5.77 -7.98 6.30
CA LEU A 245 -5.06 -6.78 6.73
C LEU A 245 -3.59 -7.12 6.96
N GLN A 246 -2.69 -6.40 6.28
CA GLN A 246 -1.28 -6.34 6.63
C GLN A 246 -1.12 -5.26 7.70
N MET A 247 -1.04 -5.67 8.96
CA MET A 247 -0.88 -4.75 10.09
C MET A 247 0.60 -4.41 10.27
N HIS A 248 0.88 -3.13 10.42
CA HIS A 248 2.21 -2.56 10.62
C HIS A 248 2.22 -1.73 11.88
N ASP A 249 3.13 -2.11 12.75
CA ASP A 249 3.54 -1.31 13.89
C ASP A 249 4.62 -0.31 13.42
N VAL A 250 4.20 0.95 13.26
CA VAL A 250 5.08 2.02 12.77
C VAL A 250 6.24 2.29 13.73
N GLN A 251 6.04 2.10 15.04
CA GLN A 251 7.02 2.46 16.06
C GLN A 251 8.04 1.33 16.29
N ALA A 252 7.60 0.07 16.38
CA ALA A 252 8.51 -1.06 16.59
C ALA A 252 8.98 -1.74 15.29
N GLY A 253 8.46 -1.35 14.13
CA GLY A 253 8.84 -1.92 12.84
C GLY A 253 8.40 -3.38 12.66
N LYS A 254 7.37 -3.82 13.39
CA LYS A 254 6.82 -5.19 13.31
C LYS A 254 5.62 -5.22 12.36
N SER A 255 5.41 -6.35 11.70
CA SER A 255 4.24 -6.55 10.85
C SER A 255 3.62 -7.95 11.03
N TRP A 256 2.32 -8.08 10.84
CA TRP A 256 1.58 -9.35 10.87
C TRP A 256 0.32 -9.27 10.01
N ASN A 257 -0.24 -10.42 9.62
CA ASN A 257 -1.47 -10.49 8.82
C ASN A 257 -2.67 -10.87 9.69
N ILE A 258 -3.83 -10.26 9.40
CA ILE A 258 -5.11 -10.58 10.04
C ILE A 258 -6.16 -10.88 8.95
N PRO A 259 -6.73 -12.09 8.91
CA PRO A 259 -7.78 -12.43 7.93
C PRO A 259 -9.11 -11.73 8.27
N LEU A 260 -9.75 -11.10 7.27
CA LEU A 260 -11.05 -10.42 7.37
C LEU A 260 -12.22 -11.25 6.84
N ASN A 261 -11.98 -12.14 5.89
CA ASN A 261 -13.02 -12.90 5.20
C ASN A 261 -13.66 -14.04 6.04
N GLY A 262 -13.27 -14.15 7.31
CA GLY A 262 -13.78 -15.13 8.26
C GLY A 262 -15.05 -14.72 9.02
N ALA A 263 -15.62 -13.54 8.75
CA ALA A 263 -16.85 -13.12 9.44
C ALA A 263 -18.03 -14.07 9.11
N PRO A 264 -18.92 -14.37 10.07
CA PRO A 264 -20.08 -15.24 9.82
C PRO A 264 -20.94 -14.73 8.66
N GLY A 265 -21.19 -15.58 7.66
CA GLY A 265 -21.94 -15.22 6.45
C GLY A 265 -21.11 -14.71 5.28
N ILE A 266 -19.82 -14.41 5.47
CA ILE A 266 -18.91 -14.05 4.37
C ILE A 266 -18.38 -15.28 3.64
N GLY A 267 -18.19 -16.41 4.34
CA GLY A 267 -17.84 -17.67 3.69
C GLY A 267 -16.53 -17.64 2.90
N GLY A 268 -15.54 -16.86 3.34
CA GLY A 268 -14.22 -16.80 2.69
C GLY A 268 -14.14 -15.95 1.41
N TYR A 269 -15.25 -15.39 0.92
CA TYR A 269 -15.28 -14.48 -0.24
C TYR A 269 -14.54 -13.17 0.03
N GLU A 270 -14.26 -12.41 -1.04
CA GLU A 270 -13.67 -11.07 -0.93
C GLU A 270 -14.56 -10.13 -0.09
N VAL A 271 -13.90 -9.24 0.64
CA VAL A 271 -14.51 -8.16 1.42
C VAL A 271 -13.93 -6.82 0.97
N TYR A 272 -14.57 -5.71 1.28
CA TYR A 272 -14.07 -4.40 0.83
C TYR A 272 -14.41 -3.28 1.82
N HIS A 273 -14.01 -2.06 1.45
CA HIS A 273 -14.19 -0.86 2.27
C HIS A 273 -13.83 -0.99 3.76
N PRO A 274 -12.75 -1.72 4.16
CA PRO A 274 -12.42 -1.82 5.57
C PRO A 274 -12.01 -0.45 6.11
N ARG A 275 -12.48 -0.05 7.29
CA ARG A 275 -12.15 1.24 7.90
C ARG A 275 -12.14 1.14 9.42
N TRP A 276 -11.08 1.65 10.06
CA TRP A 276 -10.99 1.77 11.51
C TRP A 276 -12.00 2.79 12.02
N SER A 277 -12.75 2.46 13.07
CA SER A 277 -13.66 3.41 13.71
C SER A 277 -12.90 4.47 14.51
N ASN A 278 -13.62 5.37 15.18
CA ASN A 278 -13.04 6.25 16.20
C ASN A 278 -12.59 5.51 17.48
N HIS A 279 -12.93 4.22 17.63
CA HIS A 279 -12.53 3.37 18.76
C HIS A 279 -11.42 2.40 18.35
N ALA A 280 -10.33 2.34 19.12
CA ALA A 280 -9.13 1.58 18.78
C ALA A 280 -9.36 0.08 18.55
N ARG A 281 -10.39 -0.52 19.14
CA ARG A 281 -10.72 -1.95 18.96
C ARG A 281 -11.77 -2.28 17.89
N TYR A 282 -12.45 -1.32 17.29
CA TYR A 282 -13.54 -1.58 16.36
C TYR A 282 -13.25 -1.05 14.96
N PHE A 283 -13.70 -1.78 13.96
CA PHE A 283 -13.63 -1.41 12.56
C PHE A 283 -14.87 -1.89 11.83
N VAL A 284 -15.08 -1.37 10.62
CA VAL A 284 -16.14 -1.79 9.71
C VAL A 284 -15.58 -2.29 8.39
N LEU A 285 -16.35 -3.10 7.68
CA LEU A 285 -16.09 -3.52 6.30
C LEU A 285 -17.41 -3.85 5.59
N THR A 286 -17.33 -4.14 4.30
CA THR A 286 -18.45 -4.65 3.49
C THR A 286 -18.15 -6.02 2.89
N GLY A 287 -19.17 -6.85 2.70
CA GLY A 287 -19.08 -8.13 2.01
C GLY A 287 -20.30 -9.03 2.22
N PRO A 288 -20.32 -10.27 1.71
CA PRO A 288 -19.37 -10.82 0.75
C PRO A 288 -19.55 -10.27 -0.67
N TYR A 289 -18.45 -10.12 -1.41
CA TYR A 289 -18.46 -9.83 -2.85
C TYR A 289 -18.46 -11.14 -3.64
N MET A 290 -19.61 -11.47 -4.25
CA MET A 290 -19.83 -12.74 -4.95
C MET A 290 -20.16 -12.58 -6.44
N LYS A 291 -20.55 -11.38 -6.87
CA LYS A 291 -20.89 -11.10 -8.28
C LYS A 291 -19.70 -10.45 -8.98
N GLY A 292 -19.40 -10.90 -10.20
CA GLY A 292 -18.31 -10.38 -11.01
C GLY A 292 -17.74 -11.43 -11.95
N GLU A 293 -17.25 -10.99 -13.09
CA GLU A 293 -16.47 -11.80 -14.03
C GLU A 293 -14.99 -11.79 -13.61
N GLU A 294 -14.20 -12.80 -13.99
CA GLU A 294 -12.78 -12.96 -13.65
C GLU A 294 -12.49 -13.16 -12.14
N GLY A 295 -11.22 -13.44 -11.79
CA GLY A 295 -10.74 -13.71 -10.42
C GLY A 295 -10.83 -12.58 -9.38
N ASN A 296 -11.51 -11.45 -9.66
CA ASN A 296 -11.80 -10.38 -8.70
C ASN A 296 -13.26 -9.93 -8.82
N LYS A 297 -14.02 -10.07 -7.73
CA LYS A 297 -15.47 -9.83 -7.67
C LYS A 297 -15.84 -8.45 -7.12
N ILE A 298 -14.88 -7.60 -6.76
CA ILE A 298 -15.18 -6.26 -6.19
C ILE A 298 -16.00 -5.41 -7.17
N GLY A 299 -15.63 -5.40 -8.45
CA GLY A 299 -16.28 -4.57 -9.47
C GLY A 299 -17.72 -4.97 -9.79
N GLY A 300 -18.12 -6.22 -9.49
CA GLY A 300 -19.49 -6.67 -9.71
C GLY A 300 -20.42 -6.46 -8.52
N GLY A 301 -19.87 -6.17 -7.33
CA GLY A 301 -20.64 -5.89 -6.11
C GLY A 301 -21.64 -7.01 -5.77
N GLY A 302 -22.91 -6.62 -5.65
CA GLY A 302 -24.07 -7.51 -5.54
C GLY A 302 -24.99 -7.17 -4.37
N GLU A 303 -26.28 -7.52 -4.50
CA GLU A 303 -27.31 -7.27 -3.46
C GLU A 303 -27.07 -7.95 -2.11
N LYS A 304 -26.02 -8.76 -1.98
CA LYS A 304 -25.64 -9.43 -0.74
C LYS A 304 -24.45 -8.77 -0.05
N VAL A 305 -23.96 -7.63 -0.57
CA VAL A 305 -22.88 -6.86 0.06
C VAL A 305 -23.45 -6.08 1.22
N GLU A 306 -23.01 -6.42 2.42
CA GLU A 306 -23.59 -5.98 3.69
C GLU A 306 -22.49 -5.41 4.60
N ILE A 307 -22.87 -4.63 5.59
CA ILE A 307 -21.93 -4.02 6.54
C ILE A 307 -21.67 -4.97 7.71
N TYR A 308 -20.40 -5.08 8.09
CA TYR A 308 -19.96 -5.80 9.28
C TYR A 308 -19.17 -4.88 10.20
N ILE A 309 -19.34 -5.08 11.50
CA ILE A 309 -18.44 -4.57 12.55
C ILE A 309 -17.56 -5.73 12.99
N GLY A 310 -16.25 -5.52 12.99
CA GLY A 310 -15.29 -6.42 13.62
C GLY A 310 -14.73 -5.80 14.90
N ARG A 311 -14.42 -6.66 15.89
CA ARG A 311 -13.71 -6.28 17.11
C ARG A 311 -12.35 -6.97 17.17
N PHE A 312 -11.28 -6.19 17.21
CA PHE A 312 -9.95 -6.69 17.50
C PHE A 312 -9.83 -7.18 18.94
N ASP A 313 -8.93 -8.13 19.18
CA ASP A 313 -8.44 -8.39 20.53
C ASP A 313 -7.76 -7.14 21.12
N GLU A 314 -7.42 -7.18 22.41
CA GLU A 314 -6.88 -6.00 23.10
C GLU A 314 -5.57 -5.47 22.47
N ARG A 315 -4.87 -6.27 21.66
CA ARG A 315 -3.57 -5.94 21.06
C ARG A 315 -3.63 -5.76 19.54
N ALA A 316 -4.82 -5.82 18.94
CA ALA A 316 -5.01 -5.84 17.49
C ALA A 316 -4.21 -6.92 16.76
N LEU A 317 -4.01 -8.09 17.37
CA LEU A 317 -3.32 -9.22 16.75
C LEU A 317 -4.26 -10.13 15.96
N LYS A 318 -5.54 -10.10 16.28
CA LYS A 318 -6.59 -10.91 15.64
C LYS A 318 -7.96 -10.28 15.88
N ILE A 319 -8.95 -10.79 15.17
CA ILE A 319 -10.36 -10.44 15.36
C ILE A 319 -10.98 -11.46 16.31
N GLU A 320 -11.67 -10.98 17.34
CA GLU A 320 -12.26 -11.83 18.38
C GLU A 320 -13.80 -11.85 18.35
N ASP A 321 -14.42 -10.93 17.60
CA ASP A 321 -15.87 -10.84 17.49
C ASP A 321 -16.29 -10.18 16.19
N TRP A 322 -17.50 -10.53 15.73
CA TRP A 322 -18.10 -10.03 14.50
C TRP A 322 -19.58 -9.76 14.70
N LEU A 323 -20.09 -8.70 14.06
CA LEU A 323 -21.51 -8.41 13.96
C LEU A 323 -21.86 -8.00 12.53
N LYS A 324 -22.76 -8.73 11.87
CA LYS A 324 -23.40 -8.30 10.62
C LYS A 324 -24.45 -7.23 10.94
N VAL A 325 -24.30 -6.01 10.43
CA VAL A 325 -25.17 -4.86 10.75
C VAL A 325 -26.35 -4.77 9.79
N THR A 326 -26.13 -4.79 8.49
CA THR A 326 -27.23 -4.72 7.53
C THR A 326 -27.74 -6.12 7.23
N ALA A 327 -29.00 -6.23 6.81
CA ALA A 327 -29.59 -7.48 6.33
C ALA A 327 -30.71 -7.14 5.33
N ASN A 328 -30.35 -6.58 4.18
CA ASN A 328 -31.29 -6.05 3.20
C ASN A 328 -31.06 -6.62 1.78
N ASP A 329 -31.81 -6.12 0.79
CA ASP A 329 -31.77 -6.55 -0.61
C ASP A 329 -30.99 -5.59 -1.53
N ARG A 330 -30.14 -4.74 -0.94
CA ARG A 330 -29.33 -3.74 -1.63
C ARG A 330 -27.87 -3.84 -1.23
N ALA A 331 -27.00 -3.38 -2.10
CA ALA A 331 -25.57 -3.36 -1.81
C ALA A 331 -25.24 -2.12 -0.97
N ASP A 332 -24.55 -2.33 0.15
CA ASP A 332 -24.11 -1.28 1.06
C ASP A 332 -22.58 -1.10 0.99
N PHE A 333 -22.12 0.14 0.79
CA PHE A 333 -20.72 0.51 0.51
C PHE A 333 -20.20 1.65 1.39
N PHE A 334 -18.88 1.80 1.48
CA PHE A 334 -18.21 2.90 2.21
C PHE A 334 -18.72 3.15 3.65
N PRO A 335 -18.73 2.15 4.54
CA PRO A 335 -19.20 2.33 5.90
C PRO A 335 -18.22 3.17 6.74
N ASP A 336 -18.76 3.97 7.66
CA ASP A 336 -18.02 4.61 8.74
C ASP A 336 -18.74 4.38 10.08
N LEU A 337 -17.96 4.18 11.14
CA LEU A 337 -18.44 3.77 12.47
C LEU A 337 -17.98 4.76 13.54
N TRP A 338 -18.94 5.24 14.31
CA TRP A 338 -18.71 6.05 15.49
C TRP A 338 -19.24 5.35 16.73
N VAL A 339 -18.40 5.27 17.76
CA VAL A 339 -18.71 4.73 19.09
C VAL A 339 -18.53 5.86 20.10
N GLU A 340 -19.55 6.13 20.91
CA GLU A 340 -19.51 7.13 21.97
C GLU A 340 -18.38 6.80 22.96
N GLY A 341 -17.52 7.79 23.23
CA GLY A 341 -16.32 7.62 24.08
C GLY A 341 -15.17 6.87 23.41
N GLY A 342 -15.33 6.42 22.15
CA GLY A 342 -14.33 5.63 21.43
C GLY A 342 -12.98 6.31 21.27
N GLY A 343 -12.97 7.63 21.14
CA GLY A 343 -11.75 8.44 21.02
C GLY A 343 -10.80 8.34 22.21
N GLU A 344 -11.26 7.84 23.37
CA GLU A 344 -10.42 7.61 24.55
C GLU A 344 -9.83 6.20 24.61
N ALA A 345 -10.40 5.24 23.86
CA ALA A 345 -9.99 3.84 23.88
C ALA A 345 -8.62 3.64 23.22
N THR A 346 -7.80 2.74 23.78
CA THR A 346 -6.43 2.49 23.32
C THR A 346 -6.17 0.99 23.24
N ILE A 347 -5.36 0.57 22.27
CA ILE A 347 -4.82 -0.79 22.18
C ILE A 347 -3.91 -1.07 23.39
N ALA A 348 -4.09 -2.22 24.03
CA ALA A 348 -3.30 -2.65 25.17
C ALA A 348 -1.86 -3.00 24.77
N GLY A 349 -0.93 -2.63 25.63
CA GLY A 349 0.50 -2.84 25.42
C GLY A 349 1.09 -1.64 24.70
N ASN A 350 2.05 -1.00 25.36
CA ASN A 350 2.95 -0.10 24.68
C ASN A 350 3.59 -0.90 23.55
N VAL A 351 3.31 -0.52 22.31
CA VAL A 351 4.42 -0.54 21.38
C VAL A 351 5.40 0.48 21.94
N ALA A 352 6.58 -0.01 22.29
CA ALA A 352 7.61 0.81 22.87
C ALA A 352 7.79 2.10 22.05
N GLU A 353 7.90 3.23 22.76
CA GLU A 353 8.84 4.28 22.37
C GLU A 353 10.24 3.65 22.41
N THR A 354 10.55 2.85 21.39
CA THR A 354 11.92 2.71 20.98
C THR A 354 12.16 3.88 20.05
N GLU A 355 12.80 4.93 20.57
CA GLU A 355 13.92 5.50 19.82
C GLU A 355 14.86 4.33 19.54
N GLY A 356 14.55 3.56 18.49
CA GLY A 356 15.50 2.64 17.91
C GLY A 356 16.74 3.49 17.61
N PRO A 357 17.95 3.02 17.93
CA PRO A 357 19.14 3.74 17.52
C PRO A 357 18.99 4.02 16.02
N ALA A 358 19.27 5.25 15.61
CA ALA A 358 19.25 5.62 14.20
C ALA A 358 20.17 4.64 13.46
N GLU A 359 19.55 3.61 12.87
CA GLU A 359 20.26 2.61 12.10
C GLU A 359 21.00 3.39 11.01
N ALA A 360 22.26 3.04 10.75
CA ALA A 360 23.04 3.81 9.80
C ALA A 360 22.35 3.73 8.43
N VAL A 361 21.69 4.82 8.04
CA VAL A 361 20.85 4.87 6.85
C VAL A 361 21.77 4.90 5.64
N TRP A 362 21.66 3.91 4.76
CA TRP A 362 22.26 4.00 3.44
C TRP A 362 21.40 4.94 2.57
N PRO A 363 22.01 5.82 1.75
CA PRO A 363 23.44 6.10 1.67
C PRO A 363 23.92 6.98 2.85
N ALA A 364 25.17 6.76 3.29
CA ALA A 364 25.76 7.53 4.39
C ALA A 364 25.89 9.03 4.06
N SER A 365 25.86 9.39 2.78
CA SER A 365 25.84 10.76 2.28
C SER A 365 24.64 10.96 1.36
N ARG A 366 23.84 11.98 1.65
CA ARG A 366 22.75 12.44 0.77
C ARG A 366 23.08 13.73 0.03
N ASP A 367 24.28 14.27 0.25
CA ASP A 367 24.77 15.45 -0.45
C ASP A 367 24.75 15.20 -1.96
N ARG A 368 24.04 16.07 -2.71
CA ARG A 368 24.03 16.06 -4.19
C ARG A 368 23.50 14.74 -4.79
N LEU A 369 22.72 13.99 -4.00
CA LEU A 369 22.03 12.78 -4.40
C LEU A 369 20.83 13.15 -5.28
N VAL A 370 20.74 12.57 -6.48
CA VAL A 370 19.67 12.86 -7.48
C VAL A 370 18.77 11.67 -7.77
N PHE A 371 19.13 10.47 -7.31
CA PHE A 371 18.30 9.27 -7.34
C PHE A 371 18.71 8.33 -6.22
N VAL A 372 17.75 7.66 -5.59
CA VAL A 372 18.02 6.63 -4.57
C VAL A 372 16.98 5.54 -4.61
N TRP A 373 17.40 4.29 -4.69
CA TRP A 373 16.52 3.15 -4.55
C TRP A 373 17.26 2.05 -3.78
N GLU A 374 16.87 1.81 -2.55
CA GLU A 374 17.50 0.78 -1.72
C GLU A 374 16.92 -0.60 -2.03
N ASN A 375 15.60 -0.74 -1.87
CA ASN A 375 14.82 -1.93 -2.22
C ASN A 375 13.34 -1.55 -2.43
N MET A 376 12.47 -2.52 -2.73
CA MET A 376 11.06 -2.25 -3.05
C MET A 376 10.16 -1.85 -1.86
N LYS A 377 10.60 -1.95 -0.60
CA LYS A 377 9.81 -1.55 0.58
C LYS A 377 10.26 -0.24 1.21
N VAL A 378 11.54 0.13 1.13
CA VAL A 378 12.04 1.42 1.65
C VAL A 378 11.40 2.60 0.93
N ALA A 379 11.24 3.75 1.58
CA ALA A 379 10.58 4.93 1.00
C ALA A 379 11.26 5.48 -0.28
N ASN A 380 12.57 5.24 -0.47
CA ASN A 380 13.34 5.66 -1.64
C ASN A 380 13.12 7.14 -2.00
N GLN A 381 13.23 8.01 -0.99
CA GLN A 381 12.83 9.40 -1.11
C GLN A 381 14.05 10.31 -1.11
N LEU A 382 14.04 11.37 -1.92
CA LEU A 382 14.92 12.54 -1.87
C LEU A 382 14.23 13.67 -1.09
N ASP A 383 15.03 14.50 -0.42
CA ASP A 383 14.54 15.68 0.29
C ASP A 383 14.71 16.95 -0.54
N GLU A 384 14.22 18.09 -0.04
CA GLU A 384 14.27 19.37 -0.74
C GLU A 384 15.69 19.91 -1.00
N LYS A 385 16.71 19.35 -0.32
CA LYS A 385 18.12 19.74 -0.52
C LYS A 385 18.73 19.00 -1.71
N SER A 386 18.07 17.98 -2.22
CA SER A 386 18.45 17.32 -3.46
C SER A 386 18.47 18.32 -4.62
N PRO A 387 19.42 18.21 -5.57
CA PRO A 387 19.42 19.00 -6.80
C PRO A 387 18.13 18.87 -7.64
N VAL A 388 17.37 17.78 -7.46
CA VAL A 388 16.08 17.55 -8.13
C VAL A 388 14.86 17.87 -7.23
N GLY A 389 15.10 18.43 -6.04
CA GLY A 389 14.08 18.67 -5.01
C GLY A 389 13.55 17.37 -4.38
N PHE A 390 12.44 17.48 -3.65
CA PHE A 390 11.73 16.29 -3.18
C PHE A 390 11.35 15.39 -4.37
N PHE A 391 11.66 14.10 -4.24
CA PHE A 391 11.31 13.12 -5.25
C PHE A 391 11.18 11.73 -4.63
N GLN A 392 10.19 10.96 -5.06
CA GLN A 392 10.03 9.56 -4.68
C GLN A 392 10.54 8.69 -5.83
N SER A 393 11.70 8.08 -5.63
CA SER A 393 12.35 7.22 -6.60
C SER A 393 11.67 5.85 -6.64
N ASN A 394 10.93 5.61 -7.73
CA ASN A 394 10.31 4.34 -8.01
C ASN A 394 10.99 3.66 -9.20
N ILE A 395 10.85 2.33 -9.26
CA ILE A 395 11.29 1.51 -10.38
C ILE A 395 10.08 0.74 -10.88
N ASP A 396 9.70 1.02 -12.12
CA ASP A 396 8.71 0.27 -12.86
C ASP A 396 9.38 -0.92 -13.52
N LEU A 397 8.89 -2.13 -13.21
CA LEU A 397 9.41 -3.37 -13.78
C LEU A 397 8.84 -3.58 -15.19
N ARG A 398 9.74 -3.88 -16.13
CA ARG A 398 9.47 -4.11 -17.56
C ARG A 398 10.00 -5.47 -18.00
N GLY A 399 9.43 -6.01 -19.07
CA GLY A 399 9.72 -7.35 -19.56
C GLY A 399 9.55 -8.41 -18.46
N ALA A 400 10.58 -9.22 -18.25
CA ALA A 400 10.58 -10.30 -17.27
C ALA A 400 11.08 -9.90 -15.86
N ALA A 401 11.32 -8.61 -15.61
CA ALA A 401 11.85 -8.14 -14.33
C ALA A 401 10.86 -8.36 -13.18
N LEU A 402 11.39 -8.78 -12.03
CA LEU A 402 10.66 -9.09 -10.81
C LEU A 402 11.45 -8.61 -9.58
N TYR A 403 10.78 -8.53 -8.44
CA TYR A 403 11.48 -8.39 -7.16
C TYR A 403 11.81 -9.77 -6.58
N THR A 404 12.89 -9.85 -5.81
CA THR A 404 13.25 -11.06 -5.05
C THR A 404 12.54 -11.07 -3.68
N SER A 405 12.57 -12.19 -2.96
CA SER A 405 12.09 -12.26 -1.56
C SER A 405 12.89 -11.38 -0.59
N ASN A 406 14.11 -10.99 -0.97
CA ASN A 406 14.90 -9.97 -0.30
C ASN A 406 14.62 -8.55 -0.81
N LEU A 407 13.56 -8.37 -1.60
CA LEU A 407 13.03 -7.08 -2.08
C LEU A 407 13.94 -6.36 -3.09
N GLN A 408 14.94 -7.06 -3.62
CA GLN A 408 15.91 -6.56 -4.59
C GLN A 408 15.33 -6.63 -6.01
N LEU A 409 15.85 -5.82 -6.94
CA LEU A 409 15.46 -5.87 -8.34
C LEU A 409 16.16 -7.04 -9.03
N SER A 410 15.40 -8.03 -9.50
CA SER A 410 15.90 -9.10 -10.36
C SER A 410 15.51 -8.82 -11.82
N THR A 411 16.48 -8.63 -12.71
CA THR A 411 16.19 -8.24 -14.09
C THR A 411 15.64 -9.39 -14.92
N ARG A 412 16.24 -10.58 -14.84
CA ARG A 412 15.78 -11.79 -15.56
C ARG A 412 15.61 -11.60 -17.08
N GLY A 413 16.44 -10.75 -17.69
CA GLY A 413 16.26 -10.34 -19.09
C GLY A 413 15.17 -9.29 -19.34
N GLY A 414 14.50 -8.80 -18.28
CA GLY A 414 13.78 -7.53 -18.27
C GLY A 414 14.63 -6.38 -17.75
N TRP A 415 13.99 -5.28 -17.37
CA TRP A 415 14.65 -4.11 -16.80
C TRP A 415 13.73 -3.32 -15.86
N GLY A 416 14.33 -2.50 -15.01
CA GLY A 416 13.66 -1.45 -14.26
C GLY A 416 13.78 -0.11 -14.98
N GLU A 417 12.71 0.68 -14.98
CA GLU A 417 12.65 2.02 -15.55
C GLU A 417 12.10 3.01 -14.53
N THR A 418 12.62 4.24 -14.51
CA THR A 418 12.27 5.23 -13.47
C THR A 418 11.24 6.28 -13.90
N GLY A 419 10.68 6.15 -15.10
CA GLY A 419 9.73 7.10 -15.68
C GLY A 419 10.26 8.54 -15.68
N GLU A 420 9.43 9.47 -15.20
CA GLU A 420 9.72 10.91 -15.15
C GLU A 420 10.98 11.29 -14.35
N ALA A 421 11.53 10.39 -13.53
CA ALA A 421 12.79 10.64 -12.83
C ALA A 421 13.94 10.92 -13.81
N GLY A 422 13.95 10.26 -14.97
CA GLY A 422 15.05 10.33 -15.92
C GLY A 422 15.34 11.76 -16.39
N GLY A 423 14.30 12.52 -16.74
CA GLY A 423 14.42 13.92 -17.13
C GLY A 423 14.94 14.84 -16.01
N LYS A 424 14.47 14.65 -14.78
CA LYS A 424 14.94 15.44 -13.62
C LYS A 424 16.42 15.16 -13.32
N ILE A 425 16.79 13.88 -13.32
CA ILE A 425 18.18 13.43 -13.14
C ILE A 425 19.06 13.99 -14.25
N GLY A 426 18.63 13.86 -15.51
CA GLY A 426 19.34 14.39 -16.67
C GLY A 426 19.62 15.88 -16.58
N ALA A 427 18.64 16.69 -16.18
CA ALA A 427 18.83 18.12 -15.97
C ALA A 427 19.87 18.44 -14.88
N ALA A 428 19.90 17.69 -13.78
CA ALA A 428 20.88 17.87 -12.72
C ALA A 428 22.30 17.46 -13.16
N LEU A 429 22.43 16.36 -13.90
CA LEU A 429 23.70 15.91 -14.48
C LEU A 429 24.21 16.89 -15.55
N ALA A 430 23.34 17.40 -16.41
CA ALA A 430 23.69 18.40 -17.41
C ALA A 430 24.25 19.69 -16.78
N LYS A 431 23.65 20.12 -15.66
CA LYS A 431 24.07 21.31 -14.92
C LYS A 431 25.43 21.14 -14.25
N SER A 432 25.72 19.96 -13.71
CA SER A 432 26.98 19.69 -13.00
C SER A 432 28.12 19.25 -13.92
N GLY A 433 27.80 18.60 -15.04
CA GLY A 433 28.77 17.99 -15.95
C GLY A 433 29.50 16.78 -15.34
N GLN A 434 29.04 16.26 -14.21
CA GLN A 434 29.70 15.19 -13.46
C GLN A 434 28.66 14.24 -12.85
N ALA A 435 29.09 13.02 -12.53
CA ALA A 435 28.20 12.03 -11.91
C ALA A 435 28.95 11.08 -10.98
N ALA A 436 28.23 10.47 -10.04
CA ALA A 436 28.62 9.20 -9.46
C ALA A 436 27.46 8.21 -9.58
N VAL A 437 27.74 7.00 -10.06
CA VAL A 437 26.77 5.90 -10.13
C VAL A 437 27.18 4.85 -9.10
N GLU A 438 26.28 4.52 -8.18
CA GLU A 438 26.49 3.55 -7.11
C GLU A 438 25.43 2.45 -7.20
N LEU A 439 25.84 1.19 -7.07
CA LEU A 439 24.95 0.05 -6.96
C LEU A 439 25.62 -1.15 -6.28
N THR A 440 24.83 -2.02 -5.67
CA THR A 440 25.23 -3.40 -5.36
C THR A 440 24.65 -4.31 -6.43
N LEU A 441 25.48 -5.14 -7.06
CA LEU A 441 25.04 -6.05 -8.13
C LEU A 441 25.50 -7.48 -7.88
N THR A 442 24.65 -8.44 -8.26
CA THR A 442 25.00 -9.86 -8.39
C THR A 442 24.74 -10.27 -9.83
N SER A 443 25.79 -10.48 -10.61
CA SER A 443 25.69 -10.85 -12.02
C SER A 443 25.76 -12.36 -12.22
N GLN A 444 25.28 -12.83 -13.37
CA GLN A 444 25.57 -14.17 -13.90
C GLN A 444 26.83 -14.16 -14.78
N GLU A 445 27.38 -15.35 -15.02
CA GLU A 445 28.58 -15.56 -15.84
C GLU A 445 28.28 -15.47 -17.34
N GLY A 446 29.27 -15.06 -18.14
CA GLY A 446 29.24 -15.23 -19.60
C GLY A 446 28.25 -14.35 -20.39
N GLN A 447 27.58 -13.42 -19.72
CA GLN A 447 26.56 -12.57 -20.35
C GLN A 447 27.14 -11.31 -21.03
N GLN A 448 26.35 -10.75 -21.95
CA GLN A 448 26.62 -9.48 -22.61
C GLN A 448 25.35 -8.63 -22.57
N GLY A 449 25.40 -7.54 -21.81
CA GLY A 449 24.23 -6.67 -21.69
C GLY A 449 24.46 -5.45 -20.82
N ARG A 450 23.45 -4.58 -20.80
CA ARG A 450 23.45 -3.32 -20.06
C ARG A 450 23.05 -3.54 -18.60
N ILE A 451 23.81 -2.96 -17.67
CA ILE A 451 23.52 -2.96 -16.23
C ILE A 451 22.77 -1.68 -15.86
N VAL A 452 23.30 -0.52 -16.28
CA VAL A 452 22.69 0.81 -16.05
C VAL A 452 22.78 1.61 -17.33
N SER A 453 21.72 2.33 -17.69
CA SER A 453 21.71 3.20 -18.87
C SER A 453 21.03 4.54 -18.56
N LEU A 454 21.70 5.64 -18.93
CA LEU A 454 21.15 6.99 -19.02
C LEU A 454 21.06 7.35 -20.50
N THR A 455 19.85 7.59 -21.00
CA THR A 455 19.59 7.82 -22.44
C THR A 455 18.81 9.11 -22.69
N ALA A 456 18.97 9.66 -23.89
CA ALA A 456 18.23 10.79 -24.43
C ALA A 456 17.60 10.31 -25.76
N GLY A 457 16.35 9.84 -25.72
CA GLY A 457 15.78 9.07 -26.83
C GLY A 457 16.63 7.84 -27.19
N GLU A 458 17.05 7.73 -28.45
CA GLU A 458 17.92 6.65 -28.95
C GLU A 458 19.41 6.86 -28.61
N ASN A 459 19.80 8.08 -28.22
CA ASN A 459 21.17 8.37 -27.85
C ASN A 459 21.47 7.90 -26.42
N HIS A 460 22.72 7.55 -26.16
CA HIS A 460 23.18 7.16 -24.83
C HIS A 460 24.03 8.29 -24.24
N GLY A 461 23.71 8.76 -23.04
CA GLY A 461 24.59 9.66 -22.28
C GLY A 461 25.66 8.89 -21.51
N LEU A 462 25.26 7.77 -20.90
CA LEU A 462 26.14 6.84 -20.20
C LEU A 462 25.53 5.44 -20.18
N VAL A 463 26.31 4.42 -20.52
CA VAL A 463 25.94 3.01 -20.30
C VAL A 463 27.04 2.31 -19.52
N VAL A 464 26.64 1.64 -18.43
CA VAL A 464 27.44 0.66 -17.70
C VAL A 464 27.00 -0.72 -18.15
N ALA A 465 27.90 -1.52 -18.70
CA ALA A 465 27.60 -2.81 -19.31
C ALA A 465 28.57 -3.92 -18.85
N GLN A 466 28.14 -5.15 -19.02
CA GLN A 466 28.94 -6.36 -18.82
C GLN A 466 29.26 -7.01 -20.16
N GLN A 467 30.49 -7.52 -20.30
CA GLN A 467 30.88 -8.44 -21.37
C GLN A 467 31.74 -9.55 -20.77
N GLY A 468 31.17 -10.74 -20.55
CA GLY A 468 31.86 -11.80 -19.81
C GLY A 468 32.14 -11.37 -18.37
N GLY A 469 33.41 -11.41 -17.94
CA GLY A 469 33.86 -10.90 -16.63
C GLY A 469 34.21 -9.41 -16.61
N ASP A 470 34.11 -8.72 -17.76
CA ASP A 470 34.57 -7.34 -17.91
C ASP A 470 33.44 -6.35 -17.63
N LEU A 471 33.79 -5.22 -17.02
CA LEU A 471 32.91 -4.06 -16.90
C LEU A 471 33.27 -3.02 -17.97
N LEU A 472 32.27 -2.58 -18.73
CA LEU A 472 32.41 -1.64 -19.83
C LEU A 472 31.62 -0.36 -19.55
N ILE A 473 32.24 0.78 -19.83
CA ILE A 473 31.59 2.10 -19.76
C ILE A 473 31.55 2.70 -21.15
N HIS A 474 30.34 2.93 -21.66
CA HIS A 474 30.12 3.62 -22.93
C HIS A 474 29.69 5.06 -22.63
N PRO A 475 30.57 6.06 -22.80
CA PRO A 475 30.17 7.46 -22.71
C PRO A 475 29.33 7.85 -23.93
N GLY A 476 28.48 8.87 -23.79
CA GLY A 476 27.77 9.44 -24.94
C GLY A 476 28.67 10.15 -25.94
N VAL A 477 29.86 10.58 -25.49
CA VAL A 477 30.89 11.18 -26.34
C VAL A 477 32.24 10.59 -25.97
N GLY A 478 33.00 10.05 -26.91
CA GLY A 478 34.34 9.50 -26.67
C GLY A 478 34.42 7.98 -26.80
N GLU A 479 35.56 7.42 -26.43
CA GLU A 479 35.83 5.99 -26.56
C GLU A 479 35.33 5.20 -25.33
N ARG A 480 34.97 3.93 -25.58
CA ARG A 480 34.57 2.98 -24.54
C ARG A 480 35.73 2.72 -23.58
N LEU A 481 35.46 2.76 -22.28
CA LEU A 481 36.39 2.32 -21.24
C LEU A 481 36.08 0.88 -20.82
N SER A 482 37.10 0.10 -20.46
CA SER A 482 36.96 -1.30 -20.02
C SER A 482 37.79 -1.59 -18.78
N TRP A 483 37.23 -2.29 -17.81
CA TRP A 483 37.93 -2.91 -16.68
C TRP A 483 37.80 -4.44 -16.77
N PRO A 484 38.86 -5.14 -17.23
CA PRO A 484 38.77 -6.58 -17.47
C PRO A 484 38.69 -7.41 -16.18
N GLY A 485 37.86 -8.46 -16.19
CA GLY A 485 37.80 -9.48 -15.14
C GLY A 485 37.41 -9.00 -13.73
N VAL A 486 36.70 -7.88 -13.61
CA VAL A 486 36.33 -7.29 -12.31
C VAL A 486 35.01 -7.82 -11.75
N LEU A 487 34.15 -8.40 -12.59
CA LEU A 487 32.84 -8.91 -12.20
C LEU A 487 32.93 -10.38 -11.80
N LEU A 488 32.41 -10.70 -10.61
CA LEU A 488 32.36 -12.03 -10.02
C LEU A 488 30.94 -12.56 -10.06
N ALA A 489 30.72 -13.59 -10.88
CA ALA A 489 29.40 -14.20 -11.03
C ALA A 489 28.89 -14.80 -9.72
N GLY A 490 27.61 -14.57 -9.42
CA GLY A 490 26.90 -15.13 -8.27
C GLY A 490 27.26 -14.52 -6.92
N GLN A 491 28.14 -13.51 -6.86
CA GLN A 491 28.50 -12.81 -5.63
C GLN A 491 28.05 -11.35 -5.68
N PRO A 492 27.47 -10.81 -4.59
CA PRO A 492 27.17 -9.39 -4.51
C PRO A 492 28.46 -8.58 -4.43
N GLN A 493 28.59 -7.58 -5.31
CA GLN A 493 29.70 -6.63 -5.33
C GLN A 493 29.18 -5.20 -5.23
N HIS A 494 29.81 -4.37 -4.40
CA HIS A 494 29.50 -2.94 -4.31
C HIS A 494 30.32 -2.17 -5.36
N LEU A 495 29.64 -1.49 -6.27
CA LEU A 495 30.23 -0.73 -7.36
C LEU A 495 29.96 0.76 -7.18
N VAL A 496 31.01 1.58 -7.29
CA VAL A 496 30.89 3.04 -7.46
C VAL A 496 31.70 3.47 -8.68
N LEU A 497 31.07 4.21 -9.58
CA LEU A 497 31.69 4.80 -10.76
C LEU A 497 31.61 6.33 -10.65
N ASN A 498 32.74 6.97 -10.36
CA ASN A 498 32.88 8.43 -10.40
C ASN A 498 33.20 8.89 -11.82
N ILE A 499 32.50 9.91 -12.31
CA ILE A 499 32.61 10.41 -13.68
C ILE A 499 32.79 11.93 -13.67
N THR A 500 33.77 12.39 -14.44
CA THR A 500 34.05 13.80 -14.72
C THR A 500 34.23 13.99 -16.22
N GLY A 501 34.26 15.23 -16.71
CA GLY A 501 34.51 15.51 -18.13
C GLY A 501 35.86 14.97 -18.67
N GLU A 502 36.82 14.67 -17.78
CA GLU A 502 38.16 14.19 -18.13
C GLU A 502 38.36 12.68 -17.98
N GLY A 503 37.39 11.96 -17.41
CA GLY A 503 37.52 10.53 -17.20
C GLY A 503 36.63 9.97 -16.12
N ALA A 504 36.81 8.67 -15.87
CA ALA A 504 36.07 7.91 -14.88
C ALA A 504 37.00 7.12 -13.96
N GLU A 505 36.57 6.91 -12.72
CA GLU A 505 37.25 6.08 -11.73
C GLU A 505 36.28 5.06 -11.16
N LEU A 506 36.69 3.79 -11.19
CA LEU A 506 35.89 2.66 -10.73
C LEU A 506 36.35 2.22 -9.35
N PHE A 507 35.40 2.00 -8.46
CA PHE A 507 35.59 1.38 -7.16
C PHE A 507 34.77 0.10 -7.08
N ILE A 508 35.41 -0.98 -6.63
CA ILE A 508 34.76 -2.26 -6.31
C ILE A 508 35.04 -2.59 -4.85
N ASP A 509 33.99 -2.87 -4.09
CA ASP A 509 34.03 -3.18 -2.66
C ASP A 509 34.84 -2.15 -1.86
N GLY A 510 34.61 -0.87 -2.19
CA GLY A 510 35.26 0.28 -1.56
C GLY A 510 36.71 0.54 -1.97
N ARG A 511 37.28 -0.22 -2.90
CA ARG A 511 38.67 -0.08 -3.36
C ARG A 511 38.73 0.49 -4.78
N SER A 512 39.53 1.54 -4.99
CA SER A 512 39.77 2.09 -6.34
C SER A 512 40.52 1.09 -7.22
N LEU A 513 40.06 0.93 -8.46
CA LEU A 513 40.74 0.20 -9.54
C LEU A 513 41.43 1.16 -10.52
N GLY A 514 41.62 2.41 -10.11
CA GLY A 514 42.31 3.46 -10.87
C GLY A 514 41.41 4.26 -11.81
N LYS A 515 41.87 5.49 -12.09
CA LYS A 515 41.23 6.42 -13.02
C LYS A 515 41.62 6.09 -14.45
N LYS A 516 40.65 6.14 -15.37
CA LYS A 516 40.85 6.08 -16.82
C LYS A 516 40.43 7.39 -17.44
N THR A 517 41.30 7.95 -18.28
CA THR A 517 41.00 9.17 -19.04
C THR A 517 39.96 8.87 -20.11
N GLY A 518 39.01 9.77 -20.28
CA GLY A 518 37.95 9.66 -21.27
C GLY A 518 37.22 11.00 -21.41
N ARG A 519 36.44 11.17 -22.47
CA ARG A 519 35.54 12.32 -22.56
C ARG A 519 34.17 11.88 -22.09
N PHE A 520 33.49 12.73 -21.34
CA PHE A 520 32.12 12.52 -20.90
C PHE A 520 31.37 13.83 -21.03
N SER A 521 30.14 13.77 -21.53
CA SER A 521 29.25 14.92 -21.57
C SER A 521 27.84 14.50 -21.19
N PHE A 522 27.23 15.28 -20.32
CA PHE A 522 25.81 15.18 -19.95
C PHE A 522 25.00 16.33 -20.55
N SER A 523 25.54 17.01 -21.57
CA SER A 523 24.88 18.18 -22.19
C SER A 523 23.62 17.84 -22.96
N GLU A 524 23.49 16.60 -23.45
CA GLU A 524 22.23 16.13 -24.02
C GLU A 524 21.20 15.90 -22.90
N VAL A 525 19.94 16.22 -23.20
CA VAL A 525 18.85 16.08 -22.22
C VAL A 525 18.55 14.59 -22.05
N ILE A 526 19.21 13.96 -21.09
CA ILE A 526 18.87 12.62 -20.63
C ILE A 526 17.43 12.65 -20.11
N ASP A 527 16.59 11.77 -20.64
CA ASP A 527 15.17 11.67 -20.30
C ASP A 527 14.83 10.36 -19.58
N THR A 528 15.74 9.37 -19.65
CA THR A 528 15.47 8.01 -19.17
C THR A 528 16.65 7.44 -18.38
N LEU A 529 16.35 6.80 -17.25
CA LEU A 529 17.26 5.97 -16.46
C LEU A 529 16.70 4.53 -16.39
N ARG A 530 17.55 3.56 -16.74
CA ARG A 530 17.20 2.11 -16.74
C ARG A 530 18.22 1.28 -15.98
N PHE A 531 17.71 0.21 -15.37
CA PHE A 531 18.47 -0.81 -14.64
C PHE A 531 18.20 -2.18 -15.27
N GLY A 532 19.20 -2.77 -15.90
CA GLY A 532 19.06 -3.94 -16.76
C GLY A 532 18.97 -3.59 -18.25
N ASP A 533 18.73 -4.61 -19.07
CA ASP A 533 18.86 -4.51 -20.52
C ASP A 533 17.51 -4.73 -21.23
N PRO A 534 16.95 -3.72 -21.91
CA PRO A 534 15.74 -3.89 -22.72
C PRO A 534 15.86 -4.94 -23.83
N ALA A 535 17.08 -5.27 -24.28
CA ALA A 535 17.31 -6.34 -25.24
C ALA A 535 17.37 -7.75 -24.60
N GLY A 536 17.25 -7.85 -23.28
CA GLY A 536 17.29 -9.10 -22.54
C GLY A 536 18.68 -9.73 -22.37
N GLY A 537 19.74 -8.99 -22.71
CA GLY A 537 21.13 -9.45 -22.62
C GLY A 537 21.69 -9.53 -21.21
N TRP A 538 20.99 -8.96 -20.20
CA TRP A 538 21.50 -8.92 -18.82
C TRP A 538 20.54 -9.52 -17.77
N HIS A 539 21.08 -10.48 -17.03
CA HIS A 539 20.44 -11.23 -15.95
C HIS A 539 21.24 -11.05 -14.67
N GLY A 540 20.65 -10.37 -13.70
CA GLY A 540 21.26 -10.17 -12.40
C GLY A 540 20.31 -9.56 -11.39
N ILE A 541 20.82 -9.42 -10.17
CA ILE A 541 20.13 -8.80 -9.04
C ILE A 541 20.81 -7.47 -8.71
N LEU A 542 20.00 -6.46 -8.46
CA LEU A 542 20.40 -5.08 -8.19
C LEU A 542 19.74 -4.56 -6.91
N GLU A 543 20.51 -3.89 -6.06
CA GLU A 543 20.02 -3.18 -4.87
C GLU A 543 20.93 -1.99 -4.51
N GLY A 544 20.46 -1.08 -3.66
CA GLY A 544 21.27 0.06 -3.23
C GLY A 544 21.73 0.94 -4.39
N LEU A 545 20.80 1.30 -5.26
CA LEU A 545 21.00 2.10 -6.46
C LEU A 545 21.00 3.59 -6.09
N ALA A 546 22.10 4.30 -6.35
CA ALA A 546 22.17 5.74 -6.11
C ALA A 546 22.89 6.45 -7.26
N LEU A 547 22.38 7.62 -7.62
CA LEU A 547 23.07 8.55 -8.53
C LEU A 547 23.27 9.89 -7.84
N TYR A 548 24.45 10.47 -8.04
CA TYR A 548 24.82 11.79 -7.54
C TYR A 548 25.23 12.66 -8.73
N ASP A 549 24.96 13.96 -8.66
CA ASP A 549 25.44 14.94 -9.66
C ASP A 549 26.80 15.54 -9.24
N GLN A 550 27.62 14.72 -8.56
CA GLN A 550 29.02 14.96 -8.26
C GLN A 550 29.74 13.62 -7.96
N PRO A 551 31.08 13.56 -8.11
CA PRO A 551 31.89 12.43 -7.65
C PRO A 551 31.81 12.26 -6.12
N LEU A 552 31.83 11.01 -5.65
CA LEU A 552 31.92 10.68 -4.24
C LEU A 552 33.37 10.65 -3.77
N ALA A 553 33.63 11.20 -2.58
CA ALA A 553 34.94 11.08 -1.92
C ALA A 553 35.18 9.65 -1.41
N GLU A 554 36.42 9.17 -1.47
CA GLU A 554 36.80 7.80 -1.07
C GLU A 554 36.30 7.40 0.33
N ARG A 555 36.38 8.30 1.32
CA ARG A 555 35.87 8.05 2.68
C ARG A 555 34.37 7.74 2.71
N LYS A 556 33.59 8.39 1.83
CA LYS A 556 32.14 8.16 1.69
C LYS A 556 31.92 6.81 1.01
N ILE A 557 32.67 6.52 -0.05
CA ILE A 557 32.62 5.24 -0.76
C ILE A 557 32.93 4.07 0.20
N ALA A 558 33.97 4.16 1.02
CA ALA A 558 34.29 3.15 2.02
C ALA A 558 33.18 2.95 3.06
N SER A 559 32.54 4.04 3.48
CA SER A 559 31.39 3.97 4.40
C SER A 559 30.17 3.33 3.74
N HIS A 560 29.91 3.65 2.47
CA HIS A 560 28.82 3.07 1.69
C HIS A 560 29.03 1.57 1.45
N ASN A 561 30.27 1.16 1.15
CA ASN A 561 30.63 -0.25 0.99
C ASN A 561 30.35 -1.06 2.27
N ARG A 562 30.73 -0.53 3.43
CA ARG A 562 30.41 -1.17 4.72
C ARG A 562 28.90 -1.36 4.89
N LEU A 563 28.12 -0.32 4.62
CA LEU A 563 26.65 -0.38 4.70
C LEU A 563 26.03 -1.34 3.68
N ALA A 564 26.59 -1.43 2.48
CA ALA A 564 26.18 -2.42 1.48
C ALA A 564 26.42 -3.85 1.98
N GLY A 565 27.60 -4.12 2.56
CA GLY A 565 27.90 -5.42 3.18
C GLY A 565 26.99 -5.75 4.37
N GLU A 566 26.72 -4.79 5.25
CA GLU A 566 25.77 -4.93 6.36
C GLU A 566 24.36 -5.24 5.84
N ARG A 567 23.90 -4.58 4.77
CA ARG A 567 22.63 -4.87 4.12
C ARG A 567 22.59 -6.28 3.54
N SER A 568 23.57 -6.68 2.74
CA SER A 568 23.60 -8.03 2.16
C SER A 568 23.69 -9.13 3.22
N SER A 569 24.32 -8.87 4.37
CA SER A 569 24.35 -9.81 5.50
C SER A 569 23.00 -10.01 6.20
N ARG A 570 22.07 -9.06 6.04
CA ARG A 570 20.71 -9.10 6.62
C ARG A 570 19.68 -9.78 5.71
N HIS A 571 20.05 -10.16 4.49
CA HIS A 571 19.16 -10.91 3.61
C HIS A 571 18.68 -12.20 4.27
N ALA A 572 17.39 -12.49 4.13
CA ALA A 572 16.79 -13.69 4.68
C ALA A 572 17.40 -14.93 4.01
N LYS A 573 17.48 -16.02 4.76
CA LYS A 573 17.80 -17.33 4.18
C LYS A 573 16.70 -17.72 3.20
N ALA A 574 17.08 -18.45 2.14
CA ALA A 574 16.11 -19.01 1.21
C ALA A 574 15.03 -19.80 1.98
N ALA A 575 13.77 -19.63 1.57
CA ALA A 575 12.64 -20.29 2.18
C ALA A 575 12.72 -21.82 2.00
N GLU A 576 11.96 -22.55 2.83
CA GLU A 576 11.90 -24.00 2.70
C GLU A 576 11.15 -24.38 1.41
N ARG A 577 11.80 -25.18 0.57
CA ARG A 577 11.23 -25.64 -0.69
C ARG A 577 10.47 -26.95 -0.53
N LEU A 578 9.25 -26.96 -1.01
CA LEU A 578 8.46 -28.14 -1.33
C LEU A 578 8.68 -28.48 -2.81
N VAL A 579 9.07 -29.72 -3.11
CA VAL A 579 9.17 -30.21 -4.49
C VAL A 579 8.21 -31.36 -4.65
N VAL A 580 7.28 -31.23 -5.59
CA VAL A 580 6.26 -32.24 -5.86
C VAL A 580 6.16 -32.51 -7.35
N GLU A 581 5.79 -33.74 -7.69
CA GLU A 581 5.19 -34.05 -8.98
C GLU A 581 3.69 -33.86 -8.81
N GLY A 582 3.10 -32.97 -9.61
CA GLY A 582 1.70 -32.61 -9.50
C GLY A 582 1.04 -32.41 -10.86
N ARG A 583 -0.28 -32.54 -10.88
CA ARG A 583 -1.10 -32.46 -12.09
C ARG A 583 -2.12 -31.35 -11.92
N LEU A 584 -2.23 -30.51 -12.94
CA LEU A 584 -3.14 -29.37 -12.92
C LEU A 584 -4.59 -29.86 -12.93
N ASP A 585 -5.33 -29.55 -11.87
CA ASP A 585 -6.72 -29.99 -11.71
C ASP A 585 -7.70 -28.89 -12.12
N GLN A 586 -7.46 -27.66 -11.66
CA GLN A 586 -8.35 -26.53 -11.89
C GLN A 586 -7.54 -25.26 -12.16
N THR A 587 -7.98 -24.50 -13.15
CA THR A 587 -7.37 -23.24 -13.59
C THR A 587 -8.21 -22.04 -13.20
N THR A 588 -7.57 -20.97 -12.75
CA THR A 588 -8.16 -19.63 -12.70
C THR A 588 -8.09 -18.99 -14.09
N GLU A 589 -9.12 -18.22 -14.47
CA GLU A 589 -9.12 -17.49 -15.73
C GLU A 589 -8.00 -16.43 -15.73
N ILE A 590 -7.20 -16.41 -16.79
CA ILE A 590 -6.17 -15.38 -16.96
C ILE A 590 -6.86 -14.13 -17.52
N PRO A 591 -6.82 -12.98 -16.83
CA PRO A 591 -7.41 -11.74 -17.34
C PRO A 591 -6.72 -11.30 -18.64
N ALA A 592 -7.42 -10.55 -19.48
CA ALA A 592 -6.78 -9.93 -20.63
C ALA A 592 -5.66 -8.97 -20.16
N PRO A 593 -4.48 -8.93 -20.80
CA PRO A 593 -3.40 -8.04 -20.36
C PRO A 593 -3.77 -6.56 -20.30
N ASP A 594 -4.70 -6.12 -21.15
CA ASP A 594 -5.20 -4.75 -21.16
C ASP A 594 -6.26 -4.46 -20.09
N SER A 595 -6.90 -5.49 -19.50
CA SER A 595 -7.89 -5.33 -18.42
C SER A 595 -7.25 -5.14 -17.04
N LEU A 596 -5.93 -5.32 -16.92
CA LEU A 596 -5.18 -5.19 -15.66
C LEU A 596 -5.19 -3.78 -15.02
N GLY A 597 -5.80 -2.79 -15.69
CA GLY A 597 -5.89 -1.43 -15.18
C GLY A 597 -4.51 -0.81 -15.00
N ALA A 598 -4.15 -0.44 -13.77
CA ALA A 598 -2.84 0.14 -13.47
C ALA A 598 -1.74 -0.92 -13.27
N TYR A 599 -2.11 -2.20 -13.12
CA TYR A 599 -1.13 -3.28 -13.04
C TYR A 599 -0.56 -3.61 -14.42
N ARG A 600 0.65 -4.18 -14.42
CA ARG A 600 1.33 -4.68 -15.62
C ARG A 600 1.62 -6.18 -15.54
N ARG A 601 1.43 -6.78 -14.38
CA ARG A 601 1.73 -8.19 -14.11
C ARG A 601 0.58 -8.77 -13.31
N ALA A 602 0.36 -10.07 -13.45
CA ALA A 602 -0.64 -10.78 -12.68
C ALA A 602 -0.20 -12.22 -12.41
N LEU A 603 -0.43 -12.66 -11.17
CA LEU A 603 -0.43 -14.07 -10.81
C LEU A 603 -1.84 -14.63 -10.95
N VAL A 604 -1.93 -15.90 -11.31
CA VAL A 604 -3.14 -16.71 -11.15
C VAL A 604 -2.88 -17.78 -10.12
N VAL A 605 -3.92 -18.13 -9.36
CA VAL A 605 -3.88 -19.21 -8.37
C VAL A 605 -4.62 -20.42 -8.92
N ASN A 606 -3.91 -21.51 -9.11
CA ASN A 606 -4.44 -22.77 -9.65
C ASN A 606 -4.46 -23.87 -8.58
N THR A 607 -5.25 -24.92 -8.80
CA THR A 607 -5.22 -26.12 -7.96
C THR A 607 -4.50 -27.25 -8.69
N TYR A 608 -3.57 -27.89 -8.00
CA TYR A 608 -2.87 -29.07 -8.46
C TYR A 608 -3.12 -30.26 -7.53
N SER A 609 -3.35 -31.44 -8.12
CA SER A 609 -3.21 -32.72 -7.41
C SER A 609 -1.73 -32.99 -7.14
N VAL A 610 -1.42 -33.50 -5.95
CA VAL A 610 -0.06 -33.88 -5.53
C VAL A 610 0.09 -35.38 -5.70
N ASP A 611 0.71 -35.80 -6.81
CA ASP A 611 0.90 -37.21 -7.15
C ASP A 611 2.08 -37.81 -6.35
N ARG A 612 3.17 -37.05 -6.17
CA ARG A 612 4.35 -37.48 -5.39
C ARG A 612 5.08 -36.29 -4.75
N ILE A 613 5.54 -36.47 -3.51
CA ILE A 613 6.43 -35.51 -2.84
C ILE A 613 7.89 -35.96 -3.02
N GLU A 614 8.70 -35.13 -3.67
CA GLU A 614 10.14 -35.39 -3.87
C GLU A 614 10.99 -34.77 -2.75
N ARG A 615 10.56 -33.62 -2.22
CA ARG A 615 11.24 -32.92 -1.13
C ARG A 615 10.25 -32.14 -0.28
N GLY A 616 10.42 -32.17 1.04
CA GLY A 616 9.58 -31.45 2.00
C GLY A 616 8.50 -32.35 2.61
N LYS A 617 7.59 -31.76 3.40
CA LYS A 617 6.43 -32.44 3.98
C LYS A 617 5.18 -31.66 3.60
N TYR A 618 4.19 -32.35 3.07
CA TYR A 618 2.91 -31.75 2.71
C TYR A 618 1.79 -32.77 2.97
N PRO A 619 0.76 -32.43 3.76
CA PRO A 619 -0.21 -33.42 4.24
C PRO A 619 -1.46 -33.55 3.35
N HIS A 620 -1.64 -32.68 2.35
CA HIS A 620 -2.84 -32.64 1.52
C HIS A 620 -2.60 -33.27 0.14
N GLU A 621 -3.67 -33.82 -0.45
CA GLU A 621 -3.64 -34.38 -1.80
C GLU A 621 -3.70 -33.31 -2.89
N ARG A 622 -4.05 -32.07 -2.53
CA ARG A 622 -4.15 -30.93 -3.44
C ARG A 622 -3.40 -29.73 -2.88
N VAL A 623 -2.90 -28.87 -3.75
CA VAL A 623 -2.16 -27.65 -3.39
C VAL A 623 -2.61 -26.47 -4.23
N LEU A 624 -2.75 -25.30 -3.59
CA LEU A 624 -2.96 -24.03 -4.27
C LEU A 624 -1.61 -23.44 -4.69
N VAL A 625 -1.46 -23.16 -5.98
CA VAL A 625 -0.21 -22.69 -6.57
C VAL A 625 -0.43 -21.35 -7.27
N ALA A 626 0.20 -20.30 -6.76
CA ALA A 626 0.28 -18.99 -7.37
C ALA A 626 1.42 -18.95 -8.39
N GLU A 627 1.12 -18.53 -9.61
CA GLU A 627 2.04 -18.57 -10.74
C GLU A 627 1.90 -17.31 -11.59
N TRP A 628 3.01 -16.79 -12.10
CA TRP A 628 2.97 -15.68 -13.05
C TRP A 628 2.31 -16.11 -14.36
N ALA A 629 1.22 -15.44 -14.72
CA ALA A 629 0.55 -15.62 -16.00
C ALA A 629 0.83 -14.46 -16.96
N ILE A 630 0.98 -13.25 -16.44
CA ILE A 630 1.24 -12.04 -17.23
C ILE A 630 2.45 -11.32 -16.65
N LEU A 631 3.42 -11.01 -17.50
CA LEU A 631 4.53 -10.11 -17.19
C LEU A 631 4.59 -8.95 -18.18
N ASP A 632 4.64 -7.73 -17.67
CA ASP A 632 4.68 -6.49 -18.47
C ASP A 632 3.63 -6.43 -19.59
N ARG A 633 2.38 -6.80 -19.26
CA ARG A 633 1.23 -6.93 -20.16
C ARG A 633 1.42 -7.95 -21.30
N THR A 634 2.35 -8.88 -21.12
CA THR A 634 2.56 -10.01 -22.01
C THR A 634 2.11 -11.28 -21.32
N LEU A 635 1.27 -12.07 -21.98
CA LEU A 635 0.89 -13.41 -21.51
C LEU A 635 2.12 -14.33 -21.62
N ILE A 636 2.57 -14.88 -20.49
CA ILE A 636 3.75 -15.75 -20.42
C ILE A 636 3.41 -17.21 -20.13
N LYS A 637 2.15 -17.50 -19.80
CA LYS A 637 1.71 -18.85 -19.49
C LYS A 637 0.33 -19.13 -20.07
N ASN A 638 0.18 -20.33 -20.62
CA ASN A 638 -1.08 -20.92 -21.02
C ASN A 638 -1.26 -22.22 -20.24
N TYR A 639 -2.49 -22.55 -19.87
CA TYR A 639 -2.81 -23.76 -19.13
C TYR A 639 -3.64 -24.69 -20.01
N ASP A 640 -3.13 -25.90 -20.21
CA ASP A 640 -3.89 -26.99 -20.80
C ASP A 640 -4.53 -27.81 -19.67
N GLN A 641 -5.87 -27.89 -19.63
CA GLN A 641 -6.63 -28.57 -18.57
C GLN A 641 -6.40 -30.10 -18.48
N ALA A 642 -5.63 -30.68 -19.40
CA ALA A 642 -5.28 -32.11 -19.43
C ALA A 642 -3.75 -32.32 -19.32
N GLY A 643 -3.06 -31.45 -18.58
CA GLY A 643 -1.61 -31.50 -18.44
C GLY A 643 -1.10 -32.81 -17.84
N ALA A 644 -0.03 -33.35 -18.42
CA ALA A 644 0.74 -34.42 -17.79
C ALA A 644 1.27 -33.96 -16.42
N PRO A 645 1.56 -34.90 -15.49
CA PRO A 645 2.24 -34.55 -14.24
C PRO A 645 3.50 -33.74 -14.53
N GLU A 646 3.65 -32.63 -13.81
CA GLU A 646 4.80 -31.76 -13.91
C GLU A 646 5.48 -31.59 -12.56
N ARG A 647 6.78 -31.32 -12.61
CA ARG A 647 7.58 -31.08 -11.40
C ARG A 647 7.44 -29.63 -10.98
N LEU A 648 6.87 -29.42 -9.79
CA LEU A 648 6.67 -28.10 -9.18
C LEU A 648 7.72 -27.86 -8.09
N ILE A 649 8.36 -26.69 -8.13
CA ILE A 649 9.22 -26.20 -7.06
C ILE A 649 8.48 -25.06 -6.38
N LEU A 650 8.11 -25.26 -5.13
CA LEU A 650 7.18 -24.43 -4.40
C LEU A 650 7.82 -23.88 -3.13
N GLU A 651 7.55 -22.62 -2.84
CA GLU A 651 7.83 -21.96 -1.55
C GLU A 651 6.48 -21.44 -1.00
N LYS A 652 6.33 -21.34 0.33
CA LYS A 652 5.06 -20.87 0.89
C LYS A 652 4.81 -19.43 0.46
N PHE A 653 3.61 -19.11 0.01
CA PHE A 653 3.33 -17.76 -0.51
C PHE A 653 3.58 -16.66 0.52
N VAL A 654 3.36 -16.96 1.81
CA VAL A 654 3.61 -16.03 2.92
C VAL A 654 5.09 -15.66 3.11
N ASP A 655 6.02 -16.45 2.57
CA ASP A 655 7.46 -16.19 2.61
C ASP A 655 7.91 -15.25 1.46
N HIS A 656 6.96 -14.76 0.65
CA HIS A 656 7.20 -13.87 -0.49
C HIS A 656 6.61 -12.47 -0.28
N PRO A 657 7.22 -11.64 0.59
CA PRO A 657 6.74 -10.28 0.89
C PRO A 657 6.75 -9.35 -0.33
N GLU A 658 7.49 -9.69 -1.39
CA GLU A 658 7.51 -8.97 -2.66
C GLU A 658 6.18 -9.08 -3.45
N MET A 659 5.37 -10.10 -3.15
CA MET A 659 4.11 -10.38 -3.86
C MET A 659 2.91 -9.63 -3.27
N GLU A 660 3.06 -8.99 -2.10
CA GLU A 660 1.99 -8.29 -1.37
C GLU A 660 1.25 -7.25 -2.23
N GLY A 661 1.97 -6.57 -3.13
CA GLY A 661 1.44 -5.53 -4.00
C GLY A 661 1.10 -5.97 -5.42
N GLU A 662 1.25 -7.25 -5.75
CA GLU A 662 1.05 -7.77 -7.11
C GLU A 662 -0.40 -8.18 -7.34
N ARG A 663 -0.87 -8.06 -8.58
CA ARG A 663 -2.24 -8.46 -8.93
C ARG A 663 -2.33 -9.98 -8.86
N GLN A 664 -3.29 -10.48 -8.08
CA GLN A 664 -3.54 -11.90 -7.93
C GLN A 664 -4.98 -12.19 -8.36
N MET A 665 -5.14 -13.22 -9.19
CA MET A 665 -6.43 -13.69 -9.68
C MET A 665 -6.71 -15.07 -9.07
N MET A 666 -7.89 -15.24 -8.49
CA MET A 666 -8.28 -16.50 -7.87
C MET A 666 -9.79 -16.73 -8.03
N ASP A 667 -10.18 -17.52 -9.04
CA ASP A 667 -11.57 -17.99 -9.20
C ASP A 667 -11.84 -19.29 -8.45
N ILE A 668 -10.78 -19.96 -8.01
CA ILE A 668 -10.84 -21.23 -7.28
C ILE A 668 -11.11 -20.94 -5.81
N PHE A 669 -12.09 -21.66 -5.23
CA PHE A 669 -12.44 -21.54 -3.83
C PHE A 669 -12.03 -22.78 -3.03
N GLU A 670 -10.84 -22.72 -2.43
CA GLU A 670 -10.27 -23.78 -1.56
C GLU A 670 -9.76 -23.16 -0.25
N PRO A 671 -10.66 -22.72 0.65
CA PRO A 671 -10.29 -21.90 1.82
C PRO A 671 -9.43 -22.65 2.85
N ASP A 672 -9.41 -23.99 2.81
CA ASP A 672 -8.67 -24.83 3.74
C ASP A 672 -7.24 -25.17 3.27
N LEU A 673 -6.86 -24.79 2.04
CA LEU A 673 -5.54 -25.07 1.49
C LEU A 673 -4.59 -23.88 1.69
N GLU A 674 -3.36 -24.18 2.11
CA GLU A 674 -2.28 -23.19 2.14
C GLU A 674 -1.82 -22.89 0.71
N MET A 675 -1.61 -21.60 0.41
CA MET A 675 -1.15 -21.15 -0.90
C MET A 675 0.38 -21.17 -0.98
N TYR A 676 0.90 -21.71 -2.09
CA TYR A 676 2.31 -21.76 -2.41
C TYR A 676 2.61 -20.91 -3.65
N TYR A 677 3.80 -20.33 -3.73
CA TYR A 677 4.33 -19.69 -4.92
C TYR A 677 5.18 -20.68 -5.72
N ARG A 678 4.92 -20.80 -7.02
CA ARG A 678 5.81 -21.56 -7.90
C ARG A 678 7.05 -20.75 -8.23
N LEU A 679 8.19 -21.27 -7.82
CA LEU A 679 9.46 -20.72 -8.26
C LEU A 679 9.59 -20.91 -9.79
N PRO A 680 9.88 -19.84 -10.52
CA PRO A 680 10.12 -19.95 -11.95
C PRO A 680 11.34 -20.82 -12.22
N SER A 681 11.28 -21.55 -13.35
CA SER A 681 12.43 -22.32 -13.82
C SER A 681 13.66 -21.41 -13.99
N PRO A 682 14.86 -21.90 -13.63
CA PRO A 682 16.11 -21.14 -13.75
C PRO A 682 16.35 -20.59 -15.16
#